data_AF-A0A146G729-F1
#
_entry.id   AF-A0A146G729-F1
#
_cell.length_a   1.000
_cell.length_b   1.000
_cell.length_c   1.000
_cell.angle_alpha   90.00
_cell.angle_beta   90.00
_cell.angle_gamma   90.00
#
_symmetry.space_group_name_H-M   'P 1'
#
loop_
_entity.id
_entity.type
_entity.pdbx_description
1 polymer ?
#
loop_
_entity_poly.entity_id
_entity_poly.type
_entity_poly.pdbx_seq_one_letter_code
_entity_poly.pdbx_strand_id
1 'polypeptide(L)'
;MNRLSLGAFLGLWFLIASHSPAGENLITNPGFENGSAPWQENNWLKNDARFERDPVNPHSGAFSYKMHFRRAIGGSALQFFYPQLAIKAGQTLRISYWARGISNGPPLHIILRKGSEPYPTYFRAESVPVEQWQEFAYTMTLPATVDAGNCQLVFLIKAPGQVWIDDVSIVELPGVEGGAPPVASPLRNGSFEVGRDGWTASFREREFGTPWEESGSNSPSPEDAVLNIRSEPDAPHGSKFLSMQVDPECRATLSSGYFSARYGHPMRLTFSLRSDSEKDFQVAIGSGKNANTRFDGRTTLKATPQWKTYEVPVTLKAAPGGSYCIDFDFNASGRYDLDAVSIVEADTAPEELFPASLAIEPSADAPVAHLYDQHQPARFRLLAAGMTPRQSGEYQVTVYDFTGSPIAQQTVQLQPDETGAGESAFTVPTERFGAFRLEARRINTETSGFLAWMTSLVKGRQKSAPSEIAAEQIYSVLPALPPPGDRPDSFFGGHVDFTNYNLEIARKGGFRWLRLYPPLSTLWMSVEHHPGQWNFRTEGAARARREGFRLLGVFATAPSFAADMNPKDPERPRWSRSYPPADMARWKEYVTRCFNAFYPQVDAWEVWNEPDGDYLRVRPGQDKATVYAQILQATREALDANGKPATLIGPALASINAPLGWDILEMGTGRFLDAFSFHFYSLEAGGGSPDTAYVTPLLARYRTFSNREGLPMPLWHTEGGAFLQGSQSWLETYRVPHSSSVTPSEAAASMVRAALYFKASGVKRYFDYQLGTSPAGRKVHEDITCGFIDVTGIPGPGIAAHAAMVALTEDASPEGFESRKIGDVTIQIARFRAASGPIEACWSADDLPLSKVYPASAIAEVKDLMGNVIPYEQARVTKFPIYIRTQPAP
;
A
#
# COMPACT_ATOMS: atom_id res chain seq x y z
N MET A 1 26.28 54.52 -11.87
CA MET A 1 25.55 54.77 -13.14
C MET A 1 25.29 53.43 -13.82
N ASN A 2 24.02 53.23 -14.20
CA ASN A 2 23.41 52.21 -15.07
C ASN A 2 23.14 50.77 -14.57
N ARG A 3 21.85 50.44 -14.68
CA ARG A 3 21.09 49.19 -14.49
C ARG A 3 21.35 48.17 -15.62
N LEU A 4 21.12 46.87 -15.34
CA LEU A 4 20.47 45.83 -16.18
C LEU A 4 20.57 44.48 -15.41
N SER A 5 19.52 44.02 -14.72
CA SER A 5 18.43 43.12 -15.18
C SER A 5 18.68 41.63 -14.88
N LEU A 6 17.87 41.14 -13.93
CA LEU A 6 17.41 39.77 -13.67
C LEU A 6 17.33 38.89 -14.93
N GLY A 7 17.81 37.63 -14.85
CA GLY A 7 17.51 36.59 -15.84
C GLY A 7 18.34 35.31 -15.68
N ALA A 8 17.63 34.18 -15.59
CA ALA A 8 18.11 32.79 -15.76
C ALA A 8 18.84 32.10 -14.58
N PHE A 9 18.06 31.58 -13.64
CA PHE A 9 18.37 30.31 -12.96
C PHE A 9 17.16 29.40 -13.15
N LEU A 10 17.16 28.62 -14.24
CA LEU A 10 16.22 27.54 -14.49
C LEU A 10 16.89 26.49 -15.37
N GLY A 11 16.79 25.24 -14.94
CA GLY A 11 17.08 24.08 -15.77
C GLY A 11 18.41 23.39 -15.44
N LEU A 12 18.38 22.46 -14.48
CA LEU A 12 19.25 21.27 -14.57
C LEU A 12 18.79 20.13 -13.65
N TRP A 13 17.58 19.59 -13.89
CA TRP A 13 17.19 18.25 -13.40
C TRP A 13 16.31 17.59 -14.44
N PHE A 14 16.92 16.78 -15.32
CA PHE A 14 16.31 15.64 -16.04
C PHE A 14 17.41 14.98 -16.87
N LEU A 15 17.85 13.80 -16.45
CA LEU A 15 18.63 12.79 -17.18
C LEU A 15 18.70 11.64 -16.17
N ILE A 16 17.85 10.62 -16.22
CA ILE A 16 17.88 9.54 -17.22
C ILE A 16 16.45 9.06 -17.47
N ALA A 17 15.99 9.23 -18.71
CA ALA A 17 15.14 8.27 -19.38
C ALA A 17 15.32 8.54 -20.88
N SER A 18 15.97 7.64 -21.61
CA SER A 18 15.98 7.69 -23.07
C SER A 18 14.59 7.31 -23.57
N HIS A 19 13.65 8.25 -23.49
CA HIS A 19 12.36 8.13 -24.15
C HIS A 19 12.54 8.50 -25.63
N SER A 20 11.99 7.65 -26.50
CA SER A 20 11.65 8.05 -27.87
C SER A 20 10.92 9.40 -27.86
N PRO A 21 11.07 10.27 -28.87
CA PRO A 21 10.37 11.54 -28.89
C PRO A 21 8.86 11.25 -28.90
N ALA A 22 8.19 11.50 -27.78
CA ALA A 22 6.74 11.45 -27.71
C ALA A 22 6.19 12.51 -28.68
N GLY A 23 5.10 12.18 -29.40
CA GLY A 23 4.43 13.15 -30.26
C GLY A 23 3.98 14.39 -29.50
N GLU A 24 3.65 15.47 -30.22
CA GLU A 24 3.09 16.69 -29.61
C GLU A 24 1.82 16.36 -28.79
N ASN A 25 1.63 17.07 -27.68
CA ASN A 25 0.44 16.92 -26.85
C ASN A 25 -0.80 17.36 -27.63
N LEU A 26 -1.77 16.46 -27.80
CA LEU A 26 -3.04 16.70 -28.48
C LEU A 26 -4.00 17.59 -27.66
N ILE A 27 -3.69 17.81 -26.39
CA ILE A 27 -4.42 18.71 -25.50
C ILE A 27 -3.82 20.11 -25.57
N THR A 28 -4.66 21.09 -25.89
CA THR A 28 -4.31 22.51 -25.75
C THR A 28 -4.73 23.04 -24.38
N ASN A 29 -3.95 24.00 -23.85
CA ASN A 29 -4.13 24.54 -22.50
C ASN A 29 -4.20 23.44 -21.41
N PRO A 30 -3.17 22.57 -21.32
CA PRO A 30 -3.18 21.39 -20.46
C PRO A 30 -3.13 21.70 -18.95
N GLY A 31 -2.56 22.84 -18.57
CA GLY A 31 -2.48 23.33 -17.19
C GLY A 31 -3.29 24.61 -16.92
N PHE A 32 -4.28 24.93 -17.76
CA PHE A 32 -5.25 26.01 -17.49
C PHE A 32 -4.67 27.44 -17.36
N GLU A 33 -3.43 27.64 -17.79
CA GLU A 33 -2.73 28.92 -17.74
C GLU A 33 -3.44 30.01 -18.56
N ASN A 34 -4.05 29.62 -19.69
CA ASN A 34 -4.71 30.52 -20.64
C ASN A 34 -6.24 30.54 -20.49
N GLY A 35 -6.73 30.55 -19.25
CA GLY A 35 -8.16 30.46 -18.93
C GLY A 35 -8.65 29.01 -18.92
N SER A 36 -9.97 28.79 -18.98
CA SER A 36 -10.55 27.44 -19.02
C SER A 36 -10.76 26.91 -20.44
N ALA A 37 -10.81 27.75 -21.47
CA ALA A 37 -11.00 27.30 -22.84
C ALA A 37 -9.80 26.44 -23.31
N PRO A 38 -10.03 25.36 -24.09
CA PRO A 38 -11.30 24.91 -24.66
C PRO A 38 -12.13 23.96 -23.76
N TRP A 39 -11.72 23.76 -22.51
CA TRP A 39 -12.42 22.89 -21.57
C TRP A 39 -13.81 23.39 -21.22
N GLN A 40 -14.72 22.46 -20.92
CA GLN A 40 -16.13 22.73 -20.67
C GLN A 40 -16.63 22.04 -19.40
N GLU A 41 -17.48 22.76 -18.68
CA GLU A 41 -18.14 22.32 -17.46
C GLU A 41 -19.51 21.73 -17.81
N ASN A 42 -19.90 20.61 -17.19
CA ASN A 42 -21.20 20.01 -17.43
C ASN A 42 -21.86 19.53 -16.13
N ASN A 43 -22.88 20.28 -15.71
CA ASN A 43 -23.73 20.02 -14.56
C ASN A 43 -25.21 19.93 -14.97
N TRP A 44 -25.53 19.06 -15.94
CA TRP A 44 -26.90 18.90 -16.45
C TRP A 44 -27.89 18.39 -15.38
N LEU A 45 -27.40 17.71 -14.34
CA LEU A 45 -28.21 17.23 -13.20
C LEU A 45 -28.52 18.33 -12.17
N LYS A 46 -28.08 19.58 -12.40
CA LYS A 46 -28.33 20.72 -11.51
C LYS A 46 -27.89 20.45 -10.07
N ASN A 47 -26.78 19.72 -9.91
CA ASN A 47 -26.19 19.44 -8.62
C ASN A 47 -25.66 20.73 -7.98
N ASP A 48 -25.57 20.77 -6.66
CA ASP A 48 -24.85 21.84 -5.98
C ASP A 48 -23.35 21.57 -6.17
N ALA A 49 -22.77 22.27 -7.14
CA ALA A 49 -21.39 22.09 -7.55
C ALA A 49 -20.79 23.40 -8.07
N ARG A 50 -19.46 23.52 -7.99
CA ARG A 50 -18.69 24.65 -8.49
C ARG A 50 -17.46 24.15 -9.24
N PHE A 51 -17.17 24.78 -10.39
CA PHE A 51 -15.94 24.59 -11.14
C PHE A 51 -15.12 25.86 -11.04
N GLU A 52 -13.82 25.73 -10.78
CA GLU A 52 -12.97 26.88 -10.50
C GLU A 52 -11.58 26.66 -11.07
N ARG A 53 -11.06 27.66 -11.77
CA ARG A 53 -9.62 27.75 -12.01
C ARG A 53 -8.96 28.22 -10.71
N ASP A 54 -8.16 27.36 -10.09
CA ASP A 54 -7.61 27.57 -8.75
C ASP A 54 -6.14 28.04 -8.81
N PRO A 55 -5.83 29.28 -8.39
CA PRO A 55 -4.45 29.76 -8.29
C PRO A 55 -3.73 29.33 -7.01
N VAL A 56 -4.44 28.73 -6.05
CA VAL A 56 -3.89 28.39 -4.73
C VAL A 56 -3.18 27.05 -4.77
N ASN A 57 -3.69 26.12 -5.58
CA ASN A 57 -3.22 24.74 -5.62
C ASN A 57 -2.80 24.31 -7.03
N PRO A 58 -1.87 24.97 -7.75
CA PRO A 58 -1.33 24.43 -9.00
C PRO A 58 -0.44 23.20 -8.73
N HIS A 59 -0.35 22.27 -9.68
CA HIS A 59 0.75 21.29 -9.71
C HIS A 59 1.96 21.93 -10.38
N SER A 60 1.74 22.50 -11.56
CA SER A 60 2.73 23.29 -12.30
C SER A 60 2.10 24.61 -12.74
N GLY A 61 2.92 25.57 -13.17
CA GLY A 61 2.40 26.88 -13.59
C GLY A 61 1.73 27.66 -12.44
N ALA A 62 0.73 28.46 -12.77
CA ALA A 62 0.01 29.34 -11.86
C ALA A 62 -1.41 28.86 -11.53
N PHE A 63 -1.95 27.89 -12.27
CA PHE A 63 -3.34 27.46 -12.10
C PHE A 63 -3.48 25.94 -12.17
N SER A 64 -4.46 25.42 -11.43
CA SER A 64 -5.07 24.11 -11.69
C SER A 64 -6.58 24.28 -11.89
N TYR A 65 -7.28 23.17 -12.17
CA TYR A 65 -8.73 23.20 -12.32
C TYR A 65 -9.45 22.33 -11.30
N LYS A 66 -10.31 22.96 -10.49
CA LYS A 66 -11.02 22.37 -9.37
C LYS A 66 -12.47 22.05 -9.72
N MET A 67 -12.87 20.80 -9.51
CA MET A 67 -14.26 20.34 -9.47
C MET A 67 -14.70 20.19 -8.01
N HIS A 68 -15.69 20.96 -7.56
CA HIS A 68 -16.23 20.88 -6.20
C HIS A 68 -17.71 20.46 -6.24
N PHE A 69 -17.97 19.18 -5.99
CA PHE A 69 -19.33 18.62 -5.92
C PHE A 69 -19.79 18.61 -4.45
N ARG A 70 -20.67 19.53 -4.06
CA ARG A 70 -21.08 19.68 -2.65
C ARG A 70 -22.21 18.76 -2.26
N ARG A 71 -23.22 18.63 -3.13
CA ARG A 71 -24.42 17.83 -2.85
C ARG A 71 -25.11 17.38 -4.12
N ALA A 72 -25.44 16.10 -4.19
CA ALA A 72 -26.27 15.53 -5.25
C ALA A 72 -27.72 16.02 -5.12
N ILE A 73 -28.27 16.57 -6.21
CA ILE A 73 -29.66 17.04 -6.30
C ILE A 73 -30.40 16.22 -7.36
N GLY A 74 -29.96 16.26 -8.62
CA GLY A 74 -30.59 15.52 -9.73
C GLY A 74 -29.98 14.14 -9.98
N GLY A 75 -28.94 13.77 -9.23
CA GLY A 75 -28.25 12.50 -9.35
C GLY A 75 -26.76 12.65 -9.06
N SER A 76 -25.98 11.60 -9.32
CA SER A 76 -24.64 11.49 -8.79
C SER A 76 -23.51 11.88 -9.75
N ALA A 77 -23.77 12.47 -10.93
CA ALA A 77 -22.73 12.78 -11.91
C ALA A 77 -22.37 14.27 -12.01
N LEU A 78 -21.06 14.58 -12.07
CA LEU A 78 -20.52 15.90 -12.40
C LEU A 78 -19.35 15.76 -13.39
N GLN A 79 -19.38 16.47 -14.52
CA GLN A 79 -18.41 16.32 -15.61
C GLN A 79 -17.62 17.60 -15.92
N PHE A 80 -16.34 17.43 -16.22
CA PHE A 80 -15.46 18.44 -16.82
C PHE A 80 -14.79 17.80 -18.03
N PHE A 81 -14.81 18.42 -19.20
CA PHE A 81 -14.41 17.73 -20.43
C PHE A 81 -13.73 18.60 -21.48
N TYR A 82 -12.88 17.96 -22.27
CA TYR A 82 -12.26 18.52 -23.47
C TYR A 82 -13.11 18.11 -24.70
N PRO A 83 -13.67 19.06 -25.47
CA PRO A 83 -14.79 18.79 -26.38
C PRO A 83 -14.43 18.21 -27.75
N GLN A 84 -13.21 18.43 -28.25
CA GLN A 84 -12.79 18.02 -29.60
C GLN A 84 -11.34 17.58 -29.60
N LEU A 85 -11.12 16.28 -29.43
CA LEU A 85 -9.81 15.65 -29.53
C LEU A 85 -9.61 15.04 -30.92
N ALA A 86 -8.53 15.45 -31.60
CA ALA A 86 -8.15 14.88 -32.88
C ALA A 86 -7.50 13.50 -32.67
N ILE A 87 -8.24 12.43 -32.97
CA ILE A 87 -7.76 11.05 -32.87
C ILE A 87 -8.08 10.25 -34.12
N LYS A 88 -7.40 9.12 -34.31
CA LYS A 88 -7.62 8.21 -35.45
C LYS A 88 -7.91 6.78 -34.97
N ALA A 89 -8.68 6.04 -35.75
CA ALA A 89 -8.91 4.62 -35.47
C ALA A 89 -7.58 3.85 -35.45
N GLY A 90 -7.43 2.91 -34.51
CA GLY A 90 -6.21 2.11 -34.37
C GLY A 90 -4.97 2.84 -33.84
N GLN A 91 -5.06 4.15 -33.57
CA GLN A 91 -3.95 4.93 -33.00
C GLN A 91 -3.69 4.48 -31.56
N THR A 92 -2.41 4.37 -31.18
CA THR A 92 -2.00 4.11 -29.80
C THR A 92 -1.70 5.44 -29.12
N LEU A 93 -2.28 5.66 -27.94
CA LEU A 93 -2.19 6.90 -27.18
C LEU A 93 -1.62 6.63 -25.78
N ARG A 94 -0.83 7.56 -25.27
CA ARG A 94 -0.58 7.73 -23.84
C ARG A 94 -1.40 8.91 -23.34
N ILE A 95 -2.23 8.66 -22.33
CA ILE A 95 -2.99 9.69 -21.61
C ILE A 95 -2.34 9.84 -20.23
N SER A 96 -1.94 11.05 -19.85
CA SER A 96 -1.56 11.34 -18.47
C SER A 96 -2.17 12.65 -17.97
N TYR A 97 -2.28 12.78 -16.66
CA TYR A 97 -2.72 13.99 -15.98
C TYR A 97 -2.24 13.95 -14.54
N TRP A 98 -2.04 15.13 -13.95
CA TRP A 98 -1.89 15.25 -12.52
C TRP A 98 -3.26 15.46 -11.89
N ALA A 99 -3.53 14.79 -10.78
CA ALA A 99 -4.74 15.03 -9.99
C ALA A 99 -4.43 15.04 -8.49
N ARG A 100 -5.20 15.83 -7.75
CA ARG A 100 -5.30 15.76 -6.28
C ARG A 100 -6.76 15.86 -5.85
N GLY A 101 -7.09 15.43 -4.64
CA GLY A 101 -8.45 15.34 -4.10
C GLY A 101 -8.49 15.58 -2.60
N ILE A 102 -9.47 14.97 -1.94
CA ILE A 102 -9.59 14.92 -0.47
C ILE A 102 -9.63 13.46 -0.02
N SER A 103 -9.19 13.17 1.21
CA SER A 103 -9.18 11.82 1.77
C SER A 103 -10.59 11.22 1.75
N ASN A 104 -10.68 9.97 1.31
CA ASN A 104 -11.94 9.25 1.09
C ASN A 104 -12.90 9.99 0.13
N GLY A 105 -12.36 10.82 -0.75
CA GLY A 105 -13.09 11.49 -1.81
C GLY A 105 -13.58 10.54 -2.91
N PRO A 106 -14.48 11.01 -3.79
CA PRO A 106 -15.01 10.20 -4.87
C PRO A 106 -13.91 9.85 -5.89
N PRO A 107 -13.94 8.64 -6.48
CA PRO A 107 -13.08 8.32 -7.61
C PRO A 107 -13.29 9.29 -8.78
N LEU A 108 -12.18 9.68 -9.40
CA LEU A 108 -12.14 10.44 -10.65
C LEU A 108 -12.09 9.45 -11.81
N HIS A 109 -13.15 9.40 -12.60
CA HIS A 109 -13.17 8.63 -13.83
C HIS A 109 -12.65 9.48 -14.99
N ILE A 110 -11.71 8.93 -15.75
CA ILE A 110 -11.29 9.47 -17.05
C ILE A 110 -11.92 8.63 -18.16
N ILE A 111 -12.57 9.30 -19.11
CA ILE A 111 -13.33 8.63 -20.18
C ILE A 111 -12.99 9.29 -21.51
N LEU A 112 -12.54 8.50 -22.48
CA LEU A 112 -12.46 8.91 -23.88
C LEU A 112 -13.68 8.36 -24.61
N ARG A 113 -14.51 9.21 -25.21
CA ARG A 113 -15.77 8.80 -25.85
C ARG A 113 -16.14 9.67 -27.06
N LYS A 114 -17.11 9.21 -27.85
CA LYS A 114 -17.80 10.08 -28.82
C LYS A 114 -18.53 11.22 -28.09
N GLY A 115 -18.52 12.42 -28.66
CA GLY A 115 -19.13 13.61 -28.10
C GLY A 115 -20.63 13.81 -28.37
N SER A 116 -21.25 12.87 -29.06
CA SER A 116 -22.68 12.86 -29.36
C SER A 116 -23.29 11.50 -29.06
N GLU A 117 -24.61 11.46 -28.87
CA GLU A 117 -25.38 10.24 -28.67
C GLU A 117 -25.07 9.21 -29.77
N PRO A 118 -24.90 7.90 -29.44
CA PRO A 118 -25.10 7.24 -28.14
C PRO A 118 -23.88 7.26 -27.18
N TYR A 119 -22.93 8.18 -27.35
CA TYR A 119 -21.72 8.33 -26.51
C TYR A 119 -20.90 7.05 -26.30
N PRO A 120 -20.61 6.26 -27.37
CA PRO A 120 -19.76 5.07 -27.23
C PRO A 120 -18.42 5.44 -26.59
N THR A 121 -18.04 4.67 -25.58
CA THR A 121 -16.79 4.83 -24.83
C THR A 121 -15.69 4.06 -25.53
N TYR A 122 -14.58 4.73 -25.83
CA TYR A 122 -13.38 4.14 -26.41
C TYR A 122 -12.36 3.78 -25.33
N PHE A 123 -12.30 4.56 -24.26
CA PHE A 123 -11.45 4.33 -23.09
C PHE A 123 -12.19 4.71 -21.81
N ARG A 124 -11.96 3.96 -20.73
CA ARG A 124 -12.30 4.38 -19.38
C ARG A 124 -11.24 3.86 -18.42
N ALA A 125 -10.79 4.73 -17.53
CA ALA A 125 -10.04 4.35 -16.35
C ALA A 125 -10.58 5.08 -15.12
N GLU A 126 -10.15 4.62 -13.96
CA GLU A 126 -10.48 5.19 -12.67
C GLU A 126 -9.19 5.48 -11.91
N SER A 127 -9.11 6.70 -11.38
CA SER A 127 -8.09 7.14 -10.43
C SER A 127 -8.80 7.60 -9.17
N VAL A 128 -8.16 7.49 -8.02
CA VAL A 128 -8.72 8.00 -6.76
C VAL A 128 -7.79 9.09 -6.26
N PRO A 129 -7.92 10.36 -6.72
CA PRO A 129 -6.99 11.40 -6.34
C PRO A 129 -6.98 11.61 -4.83
N VAL A 130 -5.79 11.83 -4.28
CA VAL A 130 -5.56 12.09 -2.86
C VAL A 130 -5.08 13.52 -2.66
N GLU A 131 -4.90 14.00 -1.44
CA GLU A 131 -4.56 15.41 -1.17
C GLU A 131 -3.26 15.87 -1.83
N GLN A 132 -2.27 14.97 -2.01
CA GLN A 132 -1.08 15.26 -2.81
C GLN A 132 -1.34 15.08 -4.31
N TRP A 133 -0.65 15.89 -5.09
CA TRP A 133 -0.57 15.73 -6.54
C TRP A 133 0.06 14.38 -6.90
N GLN A 134 -0.63 13.65 -7.79
CA GLN A 134 -0.20 12.38 -8.34
C GLN A 134 -0.38 12.39 -9.86
N GLU A 135 0.62 11.91 -10.59
CA GLU A 135 0.47 11.62 -12.01
C GLU A 135 -0.28 10.30 -12.18
N PHE A 136 -1.34 10.31 -12.96
CA PHE A 136 -2.01 9.12 -13.46
C PHE A 136 -1.70 8.99 -14.94
N ALA A 137 -1.15 7.85 -15.36
CA ALA A 137 -0.77 7.60 -16.75
C ALA A 137 -1.32 6.26 -17.25
N TYR A 138 -1.85 6.29 -18.47
CA TYR A 138 -2.49 5.16 -19.14
C TYR A 138 -2.05 5.07 -20.59
N THR A 139 -1.99 3.87 -21.11
CA THR A 139 -1.77 3.62 -22.54
C THR A 139 -2.93 2.81 -23.11
N MET A 140 -3.37 3.17 -24.31
CA MET A 140 -4.46 2.46 -24.98
C MET A 140 -4.34 2.53 -26.50
N THR A 141 -4.82 1.49 -27.19
CA THR A 141 -5.00 1.50 -28.64
C THR A 141 -6.47 1.68 -28.95
N LEU A 142 -6.78 2.68 -29.76
CA LEU A 142 -8.16 3.00 -30.14
C LEU A 142 -8.78 1.89 -30.99
N PRO A 143 -10.09 1.65 -30.88
CA PRO A 143 -10.77 0.65 -31.68
C PRO A 143 -10.68 0.96 -33.17
N ALA A 144 -10.96 -0.04 -34.01
CA ALA A 144 -10.93 0.08 -35.47
C ALA A 144 -11.98 1.07 -36.02
N THR A 145 -12.95 1.47 -35.19
CA THR A 145 -13.95 2.48 -35.52
C THR A 145 -14.02 3.52 -34.41
N VAL A 146 -13.74 4.78 -34.75
CA VAL A 146 -13.90 5.94 -33.87
C VAL A 146 -14.48 7.10 -34.66
N ASP A 147 -15.26 7.94 -34.00
CA ASP A 147 -15.67 9.25 -34.54
C ASP A 147 -14.53 10.26 -34.33
N ALA A 148 -13.57 10.25 -35.25
CA ALA A 148 -12.33 11.03 -35.21
C ALA A 148 -12.56 12.56 -35.10
N GLY A 149 -13.69 13.05 -35.62
CA GLY A 149 -14.03 14.49 -35.62
C GLY A 149 -14.84 14.94 -34.41
N ASN A 150 -15.29 14.01 -33.56
CA ASN A 150 -16.17 14.29 -32.43
C ASN A 150 -15.83 13.38 -31.25
N CYS A 151 -14.56 13.38 -30.84
CA CYS A 151 -14.12 12.69 -29.63
C CYS A 151 -13.89 13.67 -28.48
N GLN A 152 -14.24 13.24 -27.27
CA GLN A 152 -14.12 14.02 -26.04
C GLN A 152 -13.33 13.25 -24.99
N LEU A 153 -12.49 13.96 -24.25
CA LEU A 153 -11.91 13.50 -22.98
C LEU A 153 -12.77 14.03 -21.83
N VAL A 154 -13.25 13.16 -20.95
CA VAL A 154 -14.16 13.52 -19.86
C VAL A 154 -13.57 13.08 -18.53
N PHE A 155 -13.47 14.03 -17.61
CA PHE A 155 -13.31 13.81 -16.18
C PHE A 155 -14.69 13.78 -15.52
N LEU A 156 -14.96 12.74 -14.73
CA LEU A 156 -16.26 12.51 -14.09
C LEU A 156 -16.06 12.10 -12.63
N ILE A 157 -16.73 12.79 -11.71
CA ILE A 157 -16.89 12.33 -10.33
C ILE A 157 -18.34 11.92 -10.07
N LYS A 158 -18.52 10.87 -9.26
CA LYS A 158 -19.81 10.20 -9.04
C LYS A 158 -20.41 10.36 -7.64
N ALA A 159 -19.83 11.20 -6.80
CA ALA A 159 -20.31 11.49 -5.46
C ALA A 159 -19.80 12.87 -5.01
N PRO A 160 -20.40 13.48 -3.97
CA PRO A 160 -19.88 14.71 -3.39
C PRO A 160 -18.40 14.59 -3.00
N GLY A 161 -17.63 15.63 -3.29
CA GLY A 161 -16.18 15.71 -3.03
C GLY A 161 -15.50 16.83 -3.82
N GLN A 162 -14.18 16.92 -3.68
CA GLN A 162 -13.36 17.91 -4.36
C GLN A 162 -12.19 17.22 -5.06
N VAL A 163 -11.94 17.59 -6.32
CA VAL A 163 -10.81 17.11 -7.12
C VAL A 163 -10.23 18.28 -7.90
N TRP A 164 -8.90 18.34 -7.98
CA TRP A 164 -8.13 19.22 -8.83
C TRP A 164 -7.43 18.40 -9.90
N ILE A 165 -7.33 18.97 -11.09
CA ILE A 165 -6.67 18.38 -12.26
C ILE A 165 -5.68 19.40 -12.79
N ASP A 166 -4.53 18.92 -13.27
CA ASP A 166 -3.47 19.74 -13.90
C ASP A 166 -2.67 18.92 -14.93
N ASP A 167 -1.90 19.62 -15.77
CA ASP A 167 -0.93 19.06 -16.71
C ASP A 167 -1.46 17.89 -17.57
N VAL A 168 -2.65 18.05 -18.16
CA VAL A 168 -3.28 16.97 -18.94
C VAL A 168 -2.56 16.76 -20.26
N SER A 169 -2.15 15.52 -20.53
CA SER A 169 -1.41 15.15 -21.73
C SER A 169 -2.06 13.97 -22.46
N ILE A 170 -2.20 14.10 -23.77
CA ILE A 170 -2.48 12.98 -24.67
C ILE A 170 -1.47 13.03 -25.80
N VAL A 171 -0.62 12.01 -25.90
CA VAL A 171 0.39 11.91 -26.96
C VAL A 171 0.19 10.63 -27.76
N GLU A 172 0.41 10.73 -29.08
CA GLU A 172 0.48 9.56 -29.95
C GLU A 172 1.76 8.77 -29.68
N LEU A 173 1.60 7.47 -29.52
CA LEU A 173 2.68 6.51 -29.50
C LEU A 173 2.74 5.79 -30.85
N PRO A 174 3.94 5.46 -31.35
CA PRO A 174 4.05 4.61 -32.53
C PRO A 174 3.37 3.25 -32.26
N GLY A 175 2.92 2.57 -33.32
CA GLY A 175 2.32 1.23 -33.17
C GLY A 175 3.30 0.17 -32.69
N VAL A 176 4.59 0.38 -32.95
CA VAL A 176 5.72 -0.46 -32.54
C VAL A 176 6.81 0.44 -31.97
N GLU A 177 7.37 0.07 -30.83
CA GLU A 177 8.42 0.86 -30.19
C GLU A 177 9.74 0.78 -30.98
N GLY A 178 10.42 1.91 -31.16
CA GLY A 178 11.73 1.95 -31.82
C GLY A 178 12.87 1.40 -30.96
N GLY A 179 14.12 1.59 -31.41
CA GLY A 179 15.33 1.18 -30.67
C GLY A 179 15.90 -0.17 -31.10
N ALA A 180 17.04 -0.54 -30.51
CA ALA A 180 17.67 -1.84 -30.73
C ALA A 180 16.98 -2.92 -29.86
N PRO A 181 16.85 -4.17 -30.35
CA PRO A 181 16.36 -5.26 -29.53
C PRO A 181 17.29 -5.51 -28.34
N PRO A 182 16.75 -5.86 -27.16
CA PRO A 182 17.59 -6.28 -26.05
C PRO A 182 18.30 -7.58 -26.44
N VAL A 183 19.61 -7.64 -26.16
CA VAL A 183 20.43 -8.83 -26.42
C VAL A 183 20.43 -9.83 -25.25
N ALA A 184 19.82 -9.46 -24.11
CA ALA A 184 19.66 -10.32 -22.95
C ALA A 184 18.23 -10.30 -22.44
N SER A 185 17.83 -11.37 -21.75
CA SER A 185 16.55 -11.39 -21.02
C SER A 185 16.55 -10.26 -19.97
N PRO A 186 15.51 -9.40 -19.93
CA PRO A 186 15.44 -8.30 -18.98
C PRO A 186 14.97 -8.74 -17.58
N LEU A 187 14.69 -10.04 -17.38
CA LEU A 187 14.20 -10.59 -16.12
C LEU A 187 15.32 -10.70 -15.09
N ARG A 188 15.00 -10.27 -13.88
CA ARG A 188 15.87 -10.45 -12.73
C ARG A 188 15.76 -11.87 -12.21
N ASN A 189 16.90 -12.55 -12.11
CA ASN A 189 17.03 -13.87 -11.46
C ASN A 189 15.97 -14.88 -11.95
N GLY A 190 15.79 -14.98 -13.27
CA GLY A 190 14.86 -15.95 -13.88
C GLY A 190 15.31 -17.43 -13.75
N SER A 191 16.56 -17.64 -13.34
CA SER A 191 17.15 -18.96 -13.05
C SER A 191 17.07 -19.38 -11.58
N PHE A 192 16.72 -18.49 -10.66
CA PHE A 192 16.62 -18.76 -9.22
C PHE A 192 17.91 -19.20 -8.50
N GLU A 193 19.06 -19.15 -9.18
CA GLU A 193 20.35 -19.61 -8.63
C GLU A 193 20.85 -18.78 -7.43
N VAL A 194 20.42 -17.52 -7.34
CA VAL A 194 20.74 -16.61 -6.23
C VAL A 194 19.60 -16.42 -5.24
N GLY A 195 18.54 -17.23 -5.32
CA GLY A 195 17.42 -17.15 -4.39
C GLY A 195 16.09 -16.80 -5.07
N ARG A 196 15.18 -16.20 -4.30
CA ARG A 196 13.87 -15.72 -4.79
C ARG A 196 13.87 -14.25 -5.19
N ASP A 197 15.02 -13.62 -5.14
CA ASP A 197 15.22 -12.21 -5.43
C ASP A 197 14.60 -11.84 -6.81
N GLY A 198 13.80 -10.77 -6.86
CA GLY A 198 13.01 -10.42 -8.04
C GLY A 198 11.71 -11.21 -8.21
N TRP A 199 11.31 -12.04 -7.25
CA TRP A 199 10.08 -12.84 -7.31
C TRP A 199 9.30 -12.82 -5.99
N THR A 200 7.98 -12.73 -6.09
CA THR A 200 7.05 -12.66 -4.96
C THR A 200 5.79 -13.44 -5.27
N ALA A 201 5.10 -13.96 -4.26
CA ALA A 201 3.84 -14.65 -4.46
C ALA A 201 2.80 -14.25 -3.43
N SER A 202 1.53 -14.25 -3.85
CA SER A 202 0.38 -14.14 -2.96
C SER A 202 -0.34 -15.48 -2.93
N PHE A 203 -0.58 -15.98 -1.72
CA PHE A 203 -1.39 -17.15 -1.46
C PHE A 203 -2.71 -16.69 -0.89
N ARG A 204 -3.81 -17.21 -1.42
CA ARG A 204 -5.15 -16.89 -0.94
C ARG A 204 -5.89 -18.15 -0.61
N GLU A 205 -6.60 -18.14 0.50
CA GLU A 205 -7.67 -19.09 0.83
C GLU A 205 -9.02 -18.54 0.34
N ARG A 206 -9.96 -19.43 0.03
CA ARG A 206 -11.36 -19.02 -0.18
C ARG A 206 -11.91 -18.40 1.09
N GLU A 207 -12.46 -17.19 0.98
CA GLU A 207 -13.25 -16.63 2.08
C GLU A 207 -14.50 -17.49 2.25
N PHE A 208 -14.76 -17.94 3.48
CA PHE A 208 -16.03 -18.57 3.86
C PHE A 208 -16.41 -19.85 3.09
N GLY A 209 -15.47 -20.50 2.39
CA GLY A 209 -15.77 -21.63 1.50
C GLY A 209 -16.57 -21.25 0.24
N THR A 210 -16.72 -19.95 -0.03
CA THR A 210 -17.43 -19.43 -1.21
C THR A 210 -16.65 -19.68 -2.50
N PRO A 211 -17.30 -19.70 -3.68
CA PRO A 211 -16.62 -19.60 -4.95
C PRO A 211 -15.63 -18.43 -4.99
N TRP A 212 -14.57 -18.58 -5.77
CA TRP A 212 -13.50 -17.58 -5.85
C TRP A 212 -13.97 -16.21 -6.37
N GLU A 213 -15.06 -16.22 -7.14
CA GLU A 213 -15.74 -15.03 -7.64
C GLU A 213 -16.39 -14.21 -6.52
N GLU A 214 -16.61 -14.82 -5.37
CA GLU A 214 -17.27 -14.24 -4.19
C GLU A 214 -16.28 -13.90 -3.08
N SER A 215 -15.12 -14.57 -3.05
CA SER A 215 -14.04 -14.29 -2.11
C SER A 215 -13.46 -12.89 -2.31
N GLY A 216 -13.32 -12.15 -1.20
CA GLY A 216 -12.67 -10.85 -1.13
C GLY A 216 -11.16 -10.88 -1.41
N SER A 217 -10.56 -9.70 -1.44
CA SER A 217 -9.09 -9.52 -1.54
C SER A 217 -8.38 -9.67 -0.19
N ASN A 218 -9.13 -9.82 0.90
CA ASN A 218 -8.64 -9.71 2.28
C ASN A 218 -8.61 -11.08 2.98
N SER A 219 -8.53 -12.18 2.21
CA SER A 219 -8.30 -13.50 2.76
C SER A 219 -6.96 -13.54 3.50
N PRO A 220 -6.90 -14.18 4.68
CA PRO A 220 -5.62 -14.40 5.33
C PRO A 220 -4.73 -15.28 4.46
N SER A 221 -3.43 -15.02 4.52
CA SER A 221 -2.43 -15.91 3.92
C SER A 221 -2.34 -17.20 4.76
N PRO A 222 -2.26 -18.38 4.13
CA PRO A 222 -2.00 -19.62 4.86
C PRO A 222 -0.63 -19.57 5.54
N GLU A 223 -0.45 -20.36 6.60
CA GLU A 223 0.82 -20.43 7.35
C GLU A 223 2.00 -20.83 6.43
N ASP A 224 1.75 -21.70 5.46
CA ASP A 224 2.75 -22.27 4.55
C ASP A 224 2.97 -21.42 3.28
N ALA A 225 2.52 -20.16 3.27
CA ALA A 225 2.70 -19.19 2.18
C ALA A 225 4.17 -18.75 2.01
N VAL A 226 5.03 -19.65 1.51
CA VAL A 226 6.47 -19.46 1.38
C VAL A 226 6.97 -19.85 -0.02
N LEU A 227 7.88 -19.04 -0.56
CA LEU A 227 8.68 -19.38 -1.73
C LEU A 227 9.98 -20.06 -1.30
N ASN A 228 10.16 -21.32 -1.68
CA ASN A 228 11.34 -22.09 -1.33
C ASN A 228 12.28 -22.20 -2.53
N ILE A 229 13.58 -22.24 -2.26
CA ILE A 229 14.59 -22.59 -3.25
C ILE A 229 15.08 -23.99 -2.96
N ARG A 230 14.91 -24.88 -3.92
CA ARG A 230 15.36 -26.28 -3.86
C ARG A 230 16.53 -26.47 -4.81
N SER A 231 17.25 -27.57 -4.66
CA SER A 231 18.36 -27.90 -5.56
C SER A 231 18.32 -29.37 -5.99
N GLU A 232 18.49 -29.59 -7.29
CA GLU A 232 18.59 -30.90 -7.94
C GLU A 232 19.64 -30.82 -9.07
N PRO A 233 20.48 -31.85 -9.28
CA PRO A 233 21.51 -31.82 -10.33
C PRO A 233 20.97 -31.75 -11.77
N ASP A 234 19.71 -32.16 -11.98
CA ASP A 234 19.00 -32.21 -13.25
C ASP A 234 17.91 -31.13 -13.37
N ALA A 235 18.06 -30.03 -12.62
CA ALA A 235 17.24 -28.85 -12.79
C ALA A 235 17.36 -28.30 -14.23
N PRO A 236 16.27 -27.73 -14.81
CA PRO A 236 16.28 -27.17 -16.16
C PRO A 236 17.39 -26.14 -16.43
N HIS A 237 17.79 -25.37 -15.42
CA HIS A 237 18.96 -24.50 -15.48
C HIS A 237 19.77 -24.61 -14.19
N GLY A 238 21.09 -24.74 -14.32
CA GLY A 238 21.99 -24.82 -13.18
C GLY A 238 21.67 -25.99 -12.26
N SER A 239 21.34 -25.69 -11.01
CA SER A 239 21.02 -26.69 -9.99
C SER A 239 19.90 -26.27 -9.04
N LYS A 240 19.46 -25.02 -9.07
CA LYS A 240 18.46 -24.49 -8.14
C LYS A 240 17.20 -24.05 -8.88
N PHE A 241 16.07 -24.17 -8.21
CA PHE A 241 14.78 -23.77 -8.77
C PHE A 241 13.81 -23.34 -7.66
N LEU A 242 12.80 -22.57 -8.07
CA LEU A 242 11.73 -22.12 -7.19
C LEU A 242 10.73 -23.26 -6.95
N SER A 243 10.33 -23.46 -5.70
CA SER A 243 9.33 -24.44 -5.29
C SER A 243 8.32 -23.83 -4.34
N MET A 244 7.04 -24.10 -4.57
CA MET A 244 5.95 -23.63 -3.72
C MET A 244 4.90 -24.72 -3.48
N GLN A 245 4.27 -24.68 -2.31
CA GLN A 245 3.14 -25.52 -1.95
C GLN A 245 1.87 -24.69 -1.98
N VAL A 246 0.88 -25.10 -2.77
CA VAL A 246 -0.46 -24.52 -2.76
C VAL A 246 -1.37 -25.45 -1.96
N ASP A 247 -1.88 -24.98 -0.82
CA ASP A 247 -2.69 -25.81 0.07
C ASP A 247 -4.09 -26.10 -0.50
N PRO A 248 -4.81 -27.11 0.04
CA PRO A 248 -6.21 -27.34 -0.30
C PRO A 248 -7.05 -26.07 -0.11
N GLU A 249 -7.97 -25.80 -1.05
CA GLU A 249 -8.78 -24.57 -1.08
C GLU A 249 -7.99 -23.25 -1.20
N CYS A 250 -6.69 -23.32 -1.50
CA CYS A 250 -5.85 -22.18 -1.81
C CYS A 250 -5.63 -21.99 -3.31
N ARG A 251 -5.31 -20.75 -3.69
CA ARG A 251 -4.71 -20.38 -4.97
C ARG A 251 -3.45 -19.58 -4.70
N ALA A 252 -2.49 -19.66 -5.62
CA ALA A 252 -1.29 -18.84 -5.59
C ALA A 252 -1.14 -18.05 -6.89
N THR A 253 -0.71 -16.81 -6.78
CA THR A 253 -0.20 -16.03 -7.91
C THR A 253 1.26 -15.71 -7.63
N LEU A 254 2.16 -16.17 -8.50
CA LEU A 254 3.58 -15.81 -8.49
C LEU A 254 3.80 -14.67 -9.49
N SER A 255 4.48 -13.61 -9.07
CA SER A 255 4.81 -12.46 -9.89
C SER A 255 6.32 -12.19 -9.90
N SER A 256 6.87 -11.89 -11.08
CA SER A 256 8.21 -11.30 -11.18
C SER A 256 8.21 -9.83 -10.74
N GLY A 257 9.36 -9.27 -10.42
CA GLY A 257 9.59 -7.84 -10.43
C GLY A 257 9.33 -7.26 -11.82
N TYR A 258 9.14 -5.94 -11.89
CA TYR A 258 8.94 -5.30 -13.18
C TYR A 258 10.24 -5.25 -13.99
N PHE A 259 10.12 -5.44 -15.29
CA PHE A 259 11.21 -5.37 -16.26
C PHE A 259 10.81 -4.49 -17.44
N SER A 260 11.81 -3.98 -18.14
CA SER A 260 11.58 -3.17 -19.34
C SER A 260 11.51 -4.05 -20.57
N ALA A 261 10.56 -3.79 -21.46
CA ALA A 261 10.48 -4.47 -22.75
C ALA A 261 9.91 -3.53 -23.82
N ARG A 262 10.29 -3.77 -25.08
CA ARG A 262 9.76 -3.00 -26.20
C ARG A 262 8.41 -3.54 -26.63
N TYR A 263 7.42 -2.68 -26.76
CA TYR A 263 6.09 -3.10 -27.22
C TYR A 263 5.99 -3.19 -28.75
N GLY A 264 5.01 -3.96 -29.21
CA GLY A 264 4.73 -4.17 -30.64
C GLY A 264 5.64 -5.17 -31.33
N HIS A 265 6.68 -5.66 -30.67
CA HIS A 265 7.56 -6.73 -31.17
C HIS A 265 7.05 -8.11 -30.73
N PRO A 266 7.12 -9.15 -31.57
CA PRO A 266 6.91 -10.53 -31.14
C PRO A 266 7.95 -10.91 -30.08
N MET A 267 7.47 -11.37 -28.92
CA MET A 267 8.27 -11.86 -27.80
C MET A 267 8.04 -13.36 -27.61
N ARG A 268 9.04 -14.01 -27.05
CA ARG A 268 9.04 -15.41 -26.62
C ARG A 268 9.27 -15.46 -25.12
N LEU A 269 8.24 -15.84 -24.36
CA LEU A 269 8.36 -16.20 -22.95
C LEU A 269 8.64 -17.70 -22.84
N THR A 270 9.76 -18.06 -22.25
CA THR A 270 10.17 -19.46 -22.03
C THR A 270 10.34 -19.73 -20.55
N PHE A 271 9.84 -20.88 -20.07
CA PHE A 271 10.05 -21.34 -18.70
C PHE A 271 9.90 -22.85 -18.59
N SER A 272 10.51 -23.46 -17.58
CA SER A 272 10.34 -24.87 -17.26
C SER A 272 9.52 -25.03 -15.99
N LEU A 273 8.53 -25.91 -16.02
CA LEU A 273 7.63 -26.12 -14.89
C LEU A 273 7.27 -27.60 -14.73
N ARG A 274 7.21 -28.06 -13.48
CA ARG A 274 6.60 -29.34 -13.09
C ARG A 274 5.69 -29.16 -11.89
N SER A 275 4.80 -30.11 -11.68
CA SER A 275 3.90 -30.18 -10.53
C SER A 275 3.85 -31.61 -9.97
N ASP A 276 3.34 -31.81 -8.76
CA ASP A 276 3.19 -33.17 -8.19
C ASP A 276 2.23 -34.10 -8.96
N SER A 277 1.37 -33.55 -9.82
CA SER A 277 0.35 -34.23 -10.62
C SER A 277 -0.11 -33.32 -11.75
N GLU A 278 -0.76 -33.86 -12.78
CA GLU A 278 -1.19 -33.06 -13.93
C GLU A 278 -2.24 -32.01 -13.52
N LYS A 279 -1.94 -30.72 -13.73
CA LYS A 279 -2.76 -29.59 -13.27
C LYS A 279 -2.69 -28.41 -14.22
N ASP A 280 -3.81 -27.70 -14.36
CA ASP A 280 -3.86 -26.46 -15.15
C ASP A 280 -3.24 -25.30 -14.36
N PHE A 281 -2.48 -24.46 -15.05
CA PHE A 281 -2.00 -23.18 -14.56
C PHE A 281 -2.14 -22.13 -15.67
N GLN A 282 -2.14 -20.85 -15.31
CA GLN A 282 -2.14 -19.76 -16.28
C GLN A 282 -0.85 -18.96 -16.19
N VAL A 283 -0.43 -18.41 -17.33
CA VAL A 283 0.69 -17.45 -17.40
C VAL A 283 0.27 -16.26 -18.25
N ALA A 284 0.68 -15.06 -17.85
CA ALA A 284 0.42 -13.82 -18.57
C ALA A 284 1.52 -12.78 -18.29
N ILE A 285 1.58 -11.75 -19.13
CA ILE A 285 2.44 -10.58 -18.90
C ILE A 285 1.57 -9.40 -18.50
N GLY A 286 1.74 -8.94 -17.26
CA GLY A 286 1.07 -7.79 -16.69
C GLY A 286 1.76 -6.47 -17.03
N SER A 287 0.97 -5.41 -17.14
CA SER A 287 1.46 -4.01 -17.20
C SER A 287 0.46 -3.10 -16.49
N GLY A 288 0.92 -1.97 -15.95
CA GLY A 288 0.08 -1.11 -15.09
C GLY A 288 -0.02 -1.64 -13.65
N LYS A 289 -1.02 -1.13 -12.90
CA LYS A 289 -1.21 -1.41 -11.47
C LYS A 289 -2.68 -1.41 -11.05
N ASN A 290 -3.04 -2.18 -10.02
CA ASN A 290 -4.38 -2.29 -9.44
C ASN A 290 -5.46 -2.59 -10.49
N ALA A 291 -6.59 -1.89 -10.42
CA ALA A 291 -7.67 -1.94 -11.39
C ALA A 291 -7.24 -1.60 -12.82
N ASN A 292 -6.05 -1.00 -13.00
CA ASN A 292 -5.50 -0.63 -14.30
C ASN A 292 -4.48 -1.64 -14.83
N THR A 293 -4.28 -2.78 -14.14
CA THR A 293 -3.42 -3.85 -14.64
C THR A 293 -4.04 -4.51 -15.87
N ARG A 294 -3.28 -4.54 -16.96
CA ARG A 294 -3.62 -5.24 -18.21
C ARG A 294 -2.72 -6.46 -18.38
N PHE A 295 -3.33 -7.58 -18.76
CA PHE A 295 -2.62 -8.82 -19.07
C PHE A 295 -2.60 -9.09 -20.57
N ASP A 296 -1.39 -9.20 -21.13
CA ASP A 296 -1.13 -9.61 -22.51
C ASP A 296 -0.68 -11.09 -22.53
N GLY A 297 -1.03 -11.82 -23.60
CA GLY A 297 -0.56 -13.20 -23.80
C GLY A 297 -1.10 -14.26 -22.83
N ARG A 298 -2.19 -13.98 -22.10
CA ARG A 298 -2.75 -14.91 -21.11
C ARG A 298 -3.06 -16.27 -21.74
N THR A 299 -2.39 -17.31 -21.24
CA THR A 299 -2.46 -18.68 -21.77
C THR A 299 -2.68 -19.67 -20.63
N THR A 300 -3.56 -20.66 -20.83
CA THR A 300 -3.73 -21.78 -19.89
C THR A 300 -2.94 -22.98 -20.39
N LEU A 301 -2.11 -23.56 -19.52
CA LEU A 301 -1.21 -24.66 -19.81
C LEU A 301 -1.36 -25.77 -18.76
N LYS A 302 -0.86 -26.96 -19.06
CA LYS A 302 -0.90 -28.13 -18.18
C LYS A 302 0.49 -28.47 -17.67
N ALA A 303 0.69 -28.34 -16.36
CA ALA A 303 1.85 -28.81 -15.62
C ALA A 303 1.84 -30.34 -15.53
N THR A 304 3.02 -30.98 -15.49
CA THR A 304 3.19 -32.43 -15.43
C THR A 304 4.15 -32.83 -14.29
N PRO A 305 4.13 -34.10 -13.83
CA PRO A 305 5.12 -34.63 -12.88
C PRO A 305 6.58 -34.50 -13.30
N GLN A 306 6.85 -34.49 -14.61
CA GLN A 306 8.18 -34.29 -15.17
C GLN A 306 8.39 -32.81 -15.54
N TRP A 307 9.64 -32.36 -15.48
CA TRP A 307 10.03 -31.07 -16.04
C TRP A 307 9.63 -30.99 -17.51
N LYS A 308 8.89 -29.93 -17.83
CA LYS A 308 8.53 -29.59 -19.19
C LYS A 308 8.80 -28.11 -19.42
N THR A 309 9.46 -27.81 -20.53
CA THR A 309 9.68 -26.44 -20.98
C THR A 309 8.51 -25.98 -21.84
N TYR A 310 8.02 -24.77 -21.57
CA TYR A 310 6.94 -24.11 -22.27
C TYR A 310 7.49 -22.89 -23.00
N GLU A 311 6.91 -22.63 -24.16
CA GLU A 311 7.16 -21.44 -24.95
C GLU A 311 5.81 -20.75 -25.21
N VAL A 312 5.68 -19.49 -24.80
CA VAL A 312 4.46 -18.69 -24.95
C VAL A 312 4.79 -17.48 -25.83
N PRO A 313 4.33 -17.46 -27.09
CA PRO A 313 4.49 -16.29 -27.95
C PRO A 313 3.54 -15.17 -27.50
N VAL A 314 4.04 -13.95 -27.47
CA VAL A 314 3.26 -12.78 -27.03
C VAL A 314 3.76 -11.51 -27.70
N THR A 315 2.85 -10.65 -28.14
CA THR A 315 3.19 -9.28 -28.57
C THR A 315 2.70 -8.32 -27.52
N LEU A 316 3.63 -7.63 -26.85
CA LEU A 316 3.30 -6.69 -25.79
C LEU A 316 2.63 -5.45 -26.37
N LYS A 317 1.58 -4.97 -25.71
CA LYS A 317 1.00 -3.65 -26.03
C LYS A 317 1.72 -2.58 -25.23
N ALA A 318 1.70 -1.33 -25.70
CA ALA A 318 2.32 -0.21 -24.99
C ALA A 318 1.87 -0.15 -23.52
N ALA A 319 2.82 0.10 -22.61
CA ALA A 319 2.60 0.23 -21.17
C ALA A 319 3.16 1.57 -20.67
N PRO A 320 2.56 2.18 -19.62
CA PRO A 320 3.17 3.33 -18.95
C PRO A 320 4.59 2.98 -18.49
N GLY A 321 5.58 3.79 -18.86
CA GLY A 321 6.99 3.56 -18.50
C GLY A 321 7.66 2.36 -19.19
N GLY A 322 7.00 1.68 -20.12
CA GLY A 322 7.54 0.48 -20.78
C GLY A 322 7.84 -0.67 -19.82
N SER A 323 7.14 -0.72 -18.69
CA SER A 323 7.37 -1.68 -17.60
C SER A 323 6.31 -2.78 -17.57
N TYR A 324 6.77 -4.03 -17.43
CA TYR A 324 5.94 -5.24 -17.45
C TYR A 324 6.36 -6.18 -16.31
N CYS A 325 5.47 -7.08 -15.88
CA CYS A 325 5.77 -8.18 -14.97
C CYS A 325 5.21 -9.50 -15.54
N ILE A 326 5.74 -10.65 -15.13
CA ILE A 326 5.16 -11.95 -15.46
C ILE A 326 4.34 -12.42 -14.27
N ASP A 327 3.13 -12.91 -14.55
CA ASP A 327 2.27 -13.55 -13.57
C ASP A 327 2.01 -15.02 -13.94
N PHE A 328 2.15 -15.90 -12.95
CA PHE A 328 1.70 -17.29 -12.99
C PHE A 328 0.57 -17.49 -11.99
N ASP A 329 -0.60 -17.95 -12.44
CA ASP A 329 -1.73 -18.27 -11.59
C ASP A 329 -1.87 -19.80 -11.43
N PHE A 330 -1.73 -20.26 -10.19
CA PHE A 330 -1.85 -21.66 -9.77
C PHE A 330 -3.18 -21.85 -9.05
N ASN A 331 -4.16 -22.39 -9.78
CA ASN A 331 -5.55 -22.47 -9.32
C ASN A 331 -5.93 -23.79 -8.63
N ALA A 332 -5.02 -24.76 -8.62
CA ALA A 332 -5.18 -26.07 -8.00
C ALA A 332 -4.14 -26.27 -6.91
N SER A 333 -4.53 -26.92 -5.80
CA SER A 333 -3.63 -27.28 -4.72
C SER A 333 -2.55 -28.25 -5.20
N GLY A 334 -1.39 -28.29 -4.53
CA GLY A 334 -0.25 -29.15 -4.84
C GLY A 334 1.07 -28.41 -4.87
N ARG A 335 2.15 -29.17 -5.05
CA ARG A 335 3.49 -28.60 -5.25
C ARG A 335 3.69 -28.19 -6.71
N TYR A 336 4.25 -27.00 -6.91
CA TYR A 336 4.74 -26.51 -8.20
C TYR A 336 6.21 -26.15 -8.08
N ASP A 337 6.99 -26.58 -9.06
CA ASP A 337 8.41 -26.23 -9.21
C ASP A 337 8.59 -25.48 -10.54
N LEU A 338 9.29 -24.34 -10.51
CA LEU A 338 9.49 -23.42 -11.64
C LEU A 338 10.98 -23.09 -11.77
N ASP A 339 11.46 -23.10 -13.01
CA ASP A 339 12.85 -22.79 -13.34
C ASP A 339 12.98 -22.17 -14.75
N ALA A 340 14.16 -21.65 -15.06
CA ALA A 340 14.60 -21.25 -16.39
C ALA A 340 13.66 -20.25 -17.08
N VAL A 341 13.16 -19.25 -16.34
CA VAL A 341 12.26 -18.22 -16.88
C VAL A 341 13.05 -17.16 -17.65
N SER A 342 12.70 -16.94 -18.92
CA SER A 342 13.31 -15.94 -19.79
C SER A 342 12.27 -15.30 -20.70
N ILE A 343 12.48 -14.05 -21.08
CA ILE A 343 11.66 -13.38 -22.09
C ILE A 343 12.55 -12.58 -23.04
N VAL A 344 12.42 -12.84 -24.33
CA VAL A 344 13.25 -12.20 -25.37
C VAL A 344 12.41 -11.91 -26.61
N GLU A 345 12.90 -11.04 -27.49
CA GLU A 345 12.26 -10.84 -28.79
C GLU A 345 12.41 -12.10 -29.66
N ALA A 346 11.32 -12.58 -30.25
CA ALA A 346 11.30 -13.88 -30.93
C ALA A 346 12.19 -13.93 -32.17
N ASP A 347 12.31 -12.80 -32.87
CA ASP A 347 13.04 -12.65 -34.13
C ASP A 347 14.53 -12.30 -33.92
N THR A 348 14.96 -12.07 -32.67
CA THR A 348 16.35 -11.75 -32.32
C THR A 348 16.90 -12.87 -31.44
N ALA A 349 17.99 -13.51 -31.87
CA ALA A 349 18.68 -14.47 -31.02
C ALA A 349 19.32 -13.73 -29.83
N PRO A 350 18.99 -14.09 -28.58
CA PRO A 350 19.62 -13.46 -27.43
C PRO A 350 21.08 -13.91 -27.31
N GLU A 351 21.94 -12.98 -26.90
CA GLU A 351 23.30 -13.29 -26.46
C GLU A 351 23.27 -14.01 -25.09
N GLU A 352 22.34 -13.65 -24.21
CA GLU A 352 22.27 -14.19 -22.85
C GLU A 352 20.82 -14.37 -22.35
N LEU A 353 20.39 -15.61 -22.13
CA LEU A 353 19.06 -15.92 -21.61
C LEU A 353 18.94 -15.73 -20.10
N PHE A 354 20.02 -15.99 -19.38
CA PHE A 354 20.10 -15.95 -17.92
C PHE A 354 21.30 -15.09 -17.52
N PRO A 355 21.14 -13.76 -17.59
CA PRO A 355 22.23 -12.86 -17.23
C PRO A 355 22.70 -13.07 -15.80
N ALA A 356 23.97 -12.76 -15.58
CA ALA A 356 24.56 -12.75 -14.25
C ALA A 356 23.64 -12.09 -13.24
N SER A 357 23.29 -12.85 -12.20
CA SER A 357 22.34 -12.42 -11.17
C SER A 357 23.04 -12.27 -9.84
N LEU A 358 22.66 -11.24 -9.07
CA LEU A 358 23.14 -11.03 -7.72
C LEU A 358 21.96 -10.77 -6.78
N ALA A 359 22.06 -11.29 -5.55
CA ALA A 359 21.08 -11.12 -4.50
C ALA A 359 21.75 -10.91 -3.14
N ILE A 360 21.08 -10.20 -2.24
CA ILE A 360 21.45 -10.12 -0.82
C ILE A 360 20.45 -10.94 -0.02
N GLU A 361 20.91 -12.04 0.55
CA GLU A 361 20.10 -12.92 1.39
C GLU A 361 20.58 -12.83 2.84
N PRO A 362 19.67 -12.90 3.84
CA PRO A 362 20.07 -13.06 5.23
C PRO A 362 20.85 -14.37 5.43
N SER A 363 21.67 -14.41 6.48
CA SER A 363 22.18 -15.68 7.00
C SER A 363 21.07 -16.53 7.61
N ALA A 364 21.28 -17.85 7.70
CA ALA A 364 20.28 -18.81 8.19
C ALA A 364 19.83 -18.57 9.65
N ASP A 365 20.62 -17.84 10.44
CA ASP A 365 20.35 -17.45 11.83
C ASP A 365 19.63 -16.10 11.95
N ALA A 366 19.23 -15.48 10.84
CA ALA A 366 18.50 -14.22 10.88
C ALA A 366 17.14 -14.37 11.57
N PRO A 367 16.73 -13.37 12.36
CA PRO A 367 15.42 -13.36 12.98
C PRO A 367 14.32 -13.27 11.92
N VAL A 368 13.13 -13.72 12.30
CA VAL A 368 11.91 -13.62 11.49
C VAL A 368 11.76 -12.21 10.92
N ALA A 369 11.49 -12.12 9.62
CA ALA A 369 11.25 -10.88 8.90
C ALA A 369 12.40 -9.85 8.99
N HIS A 370 13.63 -10.30 9.28
CA HIS A 370 14.83 -9.47 9.43
C HIS A 370 14.67 -8.38 10.52
N LEU A 371 13.93 -8.72 11.59
CA LEU A 371 13.69 -7.84 12.73
C LEU A 371 14.70 -8.11 13.85
N TYR A 372 15.81 -7.38 13.83
CA TYR A 372 16.89 -7.48 14.79
C TYR A 372 16.63 -6.65 16.05
N ASP A 373 17.18 -7.10 17.17
CA ASP A 373 17.31 -6.27 18.37
C ASP A 373 18.57 -5.40 18.27
N GLN A 374 18.65 -4.31 19.04
CA GLN A 374 19.84 -3.45 19.06
C GLN A 374 21.08 -4.25 19.46
N HIS A 375 22.21 -4.03 18.77
CA HIS A 375 23.46 -4.76 18.96
C HIS A 375 23.42 -6.26 18.65
N GLN A 376 22.29 -6.80 18.15
CA GLN A 376 22.24 -8.18 17.66
C GLN A 376 23.11 -8.30 16.41
N PRO A 377 24.01 -9.30 16.31
CA PRO A 377 24.78 -9.52 15.09
C PRO A 377 23.88 -9.74 13.88
N ALA A 378 24.00 -8.88 12.86
CA ALA A 378 23.27 -9.01 11.60
C ALA A 378 24.23 -9.39 10.47
N ARG A 379 24.06 -10.59 9.93
CA ARG A 379 24.88 -11.18 8.86
C ARG A 379 24.05 -11.41 7.62
N PHE A 380 24.62 -11.04 6.48
CA PHE A 380 24.04 -11.18 5.15
C PHE A 380 25.07 -11.78 4.20
N ARG A 381 24.59 -12.31 3.08
CA ARG A 381 25.39 -12.99 2.06
C ARG A 381 25.08 -12.35 0.72
N LEU A 382 26.11 -11.87 0.03
CA LEU A 382 26.02 -11.47 -1.37
C LEU A 382 26.20 -12.73 -2.20
N LEU A 383 25.13 -13.15 -2.86
CA LEU A 383 25.09 -14.31 -3.73
C LEU A 383 25.23 -13.86 -5.18
N ALA A 384 25.88 -14.67 -6.00
CA ALA A 384 25.97 -14.48 -7.43
C ALA A 384 25.88 -15.80 -8.19
N ALA A 385 25.33 -15.73 -9.39
CA ALA A 385 25.27 -16.84 -10.33
C ALA A 385 25.36 -16.32 -11.77
N GLY A 386 25.79 -17.17 -12.69
CA GLY A 386 26.00 -16.78 -14.10
C GLY A 386 27.15 -15.80 -14.29
N MET A 387 28.07 -15.69 -13.32
CA MET A 387 29.25 -14.83 -13.46
C MET A 387 30.32 -15.50 -14.32
N THR A 388 31.19 -14.69 -14.94
CA THR A 388 32.39 -15.22 -15.59
C THR A 388 33.21 -16.05 -14.59
N PRO A 389 33.49 -17.33 -14.87
CA PRO A 389 34.18 -18.20 -13.93
C PRO A 389 35.54 -17.62 -13.50
N ARG A 390 35.83 -17.70 -12.20
CA ARG A 390 37.09 -17.24 -11.59
C ARG A 390 37.42 -15.76 -11.80
N GLN A 391 36.47 -14.94 -12.27
CA GLN A 391 36.66 -13.49 -12.38
C GLN A 391 36.08 -12.79 -11.14
N SER A 392 36.97 -12.44 -10.21
CA SER A 392 36.57 -11.72 -8.99
C SER A 392 35.98 -10.34 -9.31
N GLY A 393 34.98 -9.94 -8.52
CA GLY A 393 34.35 -8.62 -8.59
C GLY A 393 34.29 -7.97 -7.21
N GLU A 394 34.57 -6.67 -7.17
CA GLU A 394 34.38 -5.85 -5.99
C GLU A 394 33.01 -5.17 -6.01
N TYR A 395 32.30 -5.29 -4.90
CA TYR A 395 30.98 -4.68 -4.72
C TYR A 395 30.99 -3.77 -3.50
N GLN A 396 30.58 -2.52 -3.70
CA GLN A 396 30.31 -1.61 -2.60
C GLN A 396 28.91 -1.92 -2.06
N VAL A 397 28.84 -2.47 -0.85
CA VAL A 397 27.59 -2.58 -0.10
C VAL A 397 27.42 -1.31 0.73
N THR A 398 26.31 -0.61 0.52
CA THR A 398 25.93 0.59 1.27
C THR A 398 24.66 0.32 2.07
N VAL A 399 24.63 0.77 3.31
CA VAL A 399 23.47 0.73 4.19
C VAL A 399 22.87 2.12 4.26
N TYR A 400 21.62 2.27 3.84
CA TYR A 400 20.87 3.54 3.90
C TYR A 400 19.85 3.50 5.03
N ASP A 401 19.72 4.61 5.75
CA ASP A 401 18.62 4.79 6.70
C ASP A 401 17.31 5.17 6.00
N PHE A 402 16.24 5.32 6.77
CA PHE A 402 14.91 5.68 6.26
C PHE A 402 14.85 7.03 5.53
N THR A 403 15.83 7.93 5.70
CA THR A 403 15.89 9.19 4.97
C THR A 403 16.60 9.06 3.62
N GLY A 404 17.15 7.88 3.32
CA GLY A 404 18.02 7.65 2.17
C GLY A 404 19.46 8.09 2.42
N SER A 405 19.85 8.36 3.67
CA SER A 405 21.22 8.74 4.02
C SER A 405 22.08 7.49 4.24
N PRO A 406 23.29 7.41 3.63
CA PRO A 406 24.17 6.29 3.87
C PRO A 406 24.75 6.34 5.30
N ILE A 407 24.65 5.24 6.04
CA ILE A 407 25.15 5.13 7.43
C ILE A 407 26.34 4.19 7.58
N ALA A 408 26.53 3.26 6.62
CA ALA A 408 27.66 2.36 6.59
C ALA A 408 27.97 1.93 5.16
N GLN A 409 29.24 1.68 4.89
CA GLN A 409 29.74 1.24 3.59
C GLN A 409 30.86 0.21 3.80
N GLN A 410 30.81 -0.89 3.06
CA GLN A 410 31.87 -1.90 3.03
C GLN A 410 32.06 -2.48 1.64
N THR A 411 33.31 -2.76 1.28
CA THR A 411 33.63 -3.48 0.04
C THR A 411 33.55 -4.97 0.30
N VAL A 412 32.72 -5.66 -0.49
CA VAL A 412 32.57 -7.12 -0.47
C VAL A 412 33.24 -7.68 -1.72
N GLN A 413 34.21 -8.56 -1.49
CA GLN A 413 34.91 -9.28 -2.55
C GLN A 413 34.13 -10.53 -2.89
N LEU A 414 33.64 -10.64 -4.12
CA LEU A 414 32.94 -11.82 -4.62
C LEU A 414 33.87 -12.59 -5.55
N GLN A 415 34.04 -13.88 -5.28
CA GLN A 415 34.88 -14.78 -6.08
C GLN A 415 34.02 -15.91 -6.65
N PRO A 416 33.60 -15.83 -7.92
CA PRO A 416 32.88 -16.91 -8.57
C PRO A 416 33.75 -18.16 -8.72
N ASP A 417 33.16 -19.32 -8.50
CA ASP A 417 33.76 -20.64 -8.72
C ASP A 417 33.80 -21.01 -10.21
N GLU A 418 34.08 -22.29 -10.49
CA GLU A 418 34.16 -22.80 -11.87
C GLU A 418 32.80 -22.82 -12.59
N THR A 419 31.70 -22.81 -11.85
CA THR A 419 30.33 -22.76 -12.37
C THR A 419 29.84 -21.33 -12.56
N GLY A 420 30.61 -20.34 -12.11
CA GLY A 420 30.19 -18.93 -12.10
C GLY A 420 29.29 -18.57 -10.91
N ALA A 421 29.15 -19.46 -9.93
CA ALA A 421 28.45 -19.20 -8.68
C ALA A 421 29.42 -18.62 -7.64
N GLY A 422 28.97 -17.69 -6.82
CA GLY A 422 29.81 -17.07 -5.79
C GLY A 422 28.99 -16.64 -4.59
N GLU A 423 29.63 -16.65 -3.42
CA GLU A 423 29.01 -16.19 -2.18
C GLU A 423 30.05 -15.52 -1.30
N SER A 424 29.67 -14.37 -0.72
CA SER A 424 30.48 -13.64 0.25
C SER A 424 29.63 -13.12 1.39
N ALA A 425 29.95 -13.52 2.62
CA ALA A 425 29.29 -13.04 3.82
C ALA A 425 29.80 -11.65 4.23
N PHE A 426 28.91 -10.83 4.79
CA PHE A 426 29.23 -9.52 5.36
C PHE A 426 28.30 -9.21 6.55
N THR A 427 28.66 -8.19 7.33
CA THR A 427 27.89 -7.76 8.51
C THR A 427 27.36 -6.36 8.33
N VAL A 428 26.23 -6.04 8.95
CA VAL A 428 25.59 -4.72 8.87
C VAL A 428 25.38 -4.16 10.28
N PRO A 429 25.38 -2.83 10.46
CA PRO A 429 25.27 -2.22 11.78
C PRO A 429 23.88 -2.41 12.39
N THR A 430 23.84 -2.67 13.70
CA THR A 430 22.60 -2.78 14.49
C THR A 430 22.57 -1.85 15.71
N GLU A 431 23.40 -0.80 15.68
CA GLU A 431 23.57 0.11 16.83
C GLU A 431 22.48 1.18 16.90
N ARG A 432 21.79 1.43 15.79
CA ARG A 432 20.72 2.42 15.66
C ARG A 432 19.40 1.73 15.38
N PHE A 433 18.33 2.23 15.97
CA PHE A 433 16.98 1.81 15.65
C PHE A 433 16.56 2.35 14.28
N GLY A 434 15.71 1.61 13.58
CA GLY A 434 15.17 2.02 12.29
C GLY A 434 15.02 0.87 11.31
N ALA A 435 14.48 1.18 10.15
CA ALA A 435 14.59 0.31 8.98
C ALA A 435 15.74 0.78 8.10
N PHE A 436 16.39 -0.16 7.44
CA PHE A 436 17.58 0.07 6.64
C PHE A 436 17.49 -0.67 5.30
N ARG A 437 17.92 0.00 4.23
CA ARG A 437 18.07 -0.59 2.90
C ARG A 437 19.53 -0.91 2.63
N LEU A 438 19.80 -2.15 2.28
CA LEU A 438 21.08 -2.62 1.76
C LEU A 438 21.09 -2.47 0.24
N GLU A 439 22.18 -1.96 -0.30
CA GLU A 439 22.37 -1.77 -1.74
C GLU A 439 23.79 -2.19 -2.11
N ALA A 440 23.92 -3.18 -3.01
CA ALA A 440 25.20 -3.57 -3.58
C ALA A 440 25.34 -2.99 -4.99
N ARG A 441 26.45 -2.28 -5.25
CA ARG A 441 26.84 -1.81 -6.58
C ARG A 441 28.23 -2.30 -6.92
N ARG A 442 28.46 -2.70 -8.17
CA ARG A 442 29.79 -3.07 -8.64
C ARG A 442 30.70 -1.83 -8.64
N ILE A 443 31.93 -1.99 -8.14
CA ILE A 443 32.98 -0.98 -8.20
C ILE A 443 33.65 -1.07 -9.58
N ASN A 444 33.46 -0.07 -10.43
CA ASN A 444 34.13 0.00 -11.72
C ASN A 444 35.54 0.56 -11.55
N THR A 445 36.54 -0.31 -11.61
CA THR A 445 37.97 0.05 -11.52
C THR A 445 38.50 0.80 -12.75
N GLU A 446 37.75 0.88 -13.86
CA GLU A 446 38.14 1.63 -15.06
C GLU A 446 38.15 3.16 -14.85
N THR A 447 37.45 3.66 -13.84
CA THR A 447 37.40 5.10 -13.50
C THR A 447 38.51 5.57 -12.55
N SER A 448 39.32 4.65 -12.00
CA SER A 448 40.42 4.99 -11.09
C SER A 448 41.77 4.80 -11.76
N GLY A 449 42.19 5.79 -12.54
CA GLY A 449 43.51 5.81 -13.18
C GLY A 449 43.90 7.19 -13.73
N PHE A 450 45.19 7.39 -14.00
CA PHE A 450 45.77 8.61 -14.57
C PHE A 450 45.05 9.09 -15.85
N LEU A 451 44.49 8.17 -16.64
CA LEU A 451 43.66 8.50 -17.80
C LEU A 451 42.37 9.23 -17.43
N ALA A 452 41.63 8.80 -16.40
CA ALA A 452 40.39 9.44 -15.95
C ALA A 452 40.61 10.87 -15.42
N TRP A 453 41.76 11.10 -14.76
CA TRP A 453 42.21 12.44 -14.37
C TRP A 453 42.47 13.34 -15.59
N MET A 454 43.12 12.81 -16.65
CA MET A 454 43.30 13.53 -17.91
C MET A 454 41.96 13.81 -18.62
N THR A 455 41.02 12.85 -18.68
CA THR A 455 39.70 13.08 -19.28
C THR A 455 38.85 14.08 -18.48
N SER A 456 38.97 14.09 -17.15
CA SER A 456 38.34 15.08 -16.26
C SER A 456 38.87 16.51 -16.47
N LEU A 457 40.15 16.67 -16.84
CA LEU A 457 40.75 17.97 -17.14
C LEU A 457 40.32 18.52 -18.51
N VAL A 458 40.02 17.64 -19.47
CA VAL A 458 39.66 18.02 -20.86
C VAL A 458 38.17 18.20 -21.06
N LYS A 459 37.31 17.44 -20.38
CA LYS A 459 35.84 17.46 -20.59
C LYS A 459 35.02 18.15 -19.49
N GLY A 460 35.68 18.70 -18.46
CA GLY A 460 35.00 19.14 -17.25
C GLY A 460 34.45 17.95 -16.45
N ARG A 461 34.16 18.16 -15.16
CA ARG A 461 33.55 17.13 -14.29
C ARG A 461 32.13 16.80 -14.76
N GLN A 462 31.99 15.95 -15.78
CA GLN A 462 30.76 15.17 -15.93
C GLN A 462 30.79 14.11 -14.82
N LYS A 463 29.89 14.22 -13.83
CA LYS A 463 29.60 13.12 -12.91
C LYS A 463 29.20 11.92 -13.76
N SER A 464 30.05 10.90 -13.83
CA SER A 464 29.66 9.59 -14.36
C SER A 464 28.45 9.09 -13.57
N ALA A 465 27.42 8.63 -14.27
CA ALA A 465 26.26 8.03 -13.63
C ALA A 465 26.71 6.87 -12.72
N PRO A 466 26.15 6.71 -11.51
CA PRO A 466 26.47 5.58 -10.65
C PRO A 466 26.17 4.25 -11.37
N SER A 467 27.00 3.23 -11.13
CA SER A 467 26.77 1.86 -11.65
C SER A 467 25.40 1.34 -11.21
N GLU A 468 24.74 0.48 -11.99
CA GLU A 468 23.41 -0.07 -11.65
C GLU A 468 23.42 -0.80 -10.28
N ILE A 469 22.28 -0.80 -9.60
CA ILE A 469 22.11 -1.59 -8.37
C ILE A 469 22.11 -3.07 -8.74
N ALA A 470 23.09 -3.82 -8.24
CA ALA A 470 23.21 -5.25 -8.50
C ALA A 470 22.27 -6.07 -7.60
N ALA A 471 22.14 -5.68 -6.33
CA ALA A 471 21.28 -6.36 -5.37
C ALA A 471 20.83 -5.42 -4.24
N GLU A 472 19.66 -5.68 -3.66
CA GLU A 472 19.14 -4.96 -2.51
C GLU A 472 18.48 -5.90 -1.50
N GLN A 473 18.36 -5.43 -0.26
CA GLN A 473 17.60 -6.10 0.80
C GLN A 473 17.19 -5.12 1.90
N ILE A 474 16.16 -5.44 2.69
CA ILE A 474 15.71 -4.65 3.84
C ILE A 474 16.00 -5.41 5.14
N TYR A 475 16.42 -4.69 6.17
CA TYR A 475 16.39 -5.17 7.56
C TYR A 475 15.96 -4.04 8.50
N SER A 476 15.48 -4.40 9.69
CA SER A 476 15.11 -3.42 10.71
C SER A 476 15.72 -3.77 12.07
N VAL A 477 16.01 -2.74 12.85
CA VAL A 477 16.48 -2.83 14.23
C VAL A 477 15.46 -2.14 15.11
N LEU A 478 14.86 -2.89 16.03
CA LEU A 478 13.71 -2.44 16.80
C LEU A 478 14.06 -2.26 18.30
N PRO A 479 13.41 -1.33 19.00
CA PRO A 479 13.52 -1.27 20.46
C PRO A 479 12.93 -2.53 21.08
N ALA A 480 13.54 -3.00 22.17
CA ALA A 480 12.97 -4.07 22.97
C ALA A 480 11.68 -3.57 23.64
N LEU A 481 10.58 -4.28 23.40
CA LEU A 481 9.27 -3.97 23.95
C LEU A 481 8.80 -5.10 24.88
N PRO A 482 8.04 -4.79 25.94
CA PRO A 482 7.41 -5.81 26.77
C PRO A 482 6.51 -6.74 25.94
N PRO A 483 6.34 -8.00 26.35
CA PRO A 483 5.35 -8.90 25.77
C PRO A 483 3.94 -8.27 25.77
N PRO A 484 3.09 -8.55 24.75
CA PRO A 484 1.75 -7.98 24.67
C PRO A 484 0.89 -8.20 25.92
N GLY A 485 1.04 -9.35 26.58
CA GLY A 485 0.30 -9.70 27.80
C GLY A 485 0.53 -8.76 28.99
N ASP A 486 1.68 -8.08 29.03
CA ASP A 486 2.05 -7.14 30.10
C ASP A 486 1.44 -5.74 29.91
N ARG A 487 0.78 -5.50 28.77
CA ARG A 487 0.21 -4.22 28.35
C ARG A 487 -1.22 -4.37 27.81
N PRO A 488 -2.15 -4.95 28.61
CA PRO A 488 -3.50 -5.27 28.14
C PRO A 488 -4.36 -4.03 27.84
N ASP A 489 -4.08 -2.90 28.49
CA ASP A 489 -4.81 -1.63 28.32
C ASP A 489 -4.16 -0.68 27.30
N SER A 490 -3.19 -1.18 26.53
CA SER A 490 -2.47 -0.35 25.57
C SER A 490 -3.38 0.25 24.50
N PHE A 491 -2.98 1.44 24.06
CA PHE A 491 -3.60 2.20 22.99
C PHE A 491 -3.36 1.56 21.61
N PHE A 492 -2.27 0.82 21.44
CA PHE A 492 -1.78 0.40 20.12
C PHE A 492 -2.35 -0.95 19.66
N GLY A 493 -3.02 -0.93 18.50
CA GLY A 493 -3.55 -2.12 17.84
C GLY A 493 -3.35 -2.12 16.33
N GLY A 494 -3.70 -3.22 15.67
CA GLY A 494 -3.53 -3.36 14.23
C GLY A 494 -4.28 -4.55 13.62
N HIS A 495 -4.15 -4.69 12.31
CA HIS A 495 -4.73 -5.78 11.51
C HIS A 495 -3.63 -6.65 10.94
N VAL A 496 -3.60 -7.93 11.35
CA VAL A 496 -2.65 -8.93 10.87
C VAL A 496 -3.35 -10.26 10.68
N ASP A 497 -2.83 -11.07 9.77
CA ASP A 497 -3.14 -12.49 9.77
C ASP A 497 -2.57 -13.14 11.04
N PHE A 498 -3.24 -14.15 11.57
CA PHE A 498 -2.80 -14.81 12.80
C PHE A 498 -1.81 -15.94 12.54
N THR A 499 -0.92 -15.79 11.56
CA THR A 499 0.21 -16.72 11.32
C THR A 499 1.37 -16.41 12.26
N ASN A 500 2.26 -17.37 12.53
CA ASN A 500 3.41 -17.11 13.43
C ASN A 500 4.29 -15.97 12.89
N TYR A 501 4.46 -15.89 11.56
CA TYR A 501 5.22 -14.83 10.91
C TYR A 501 4.66 -13.44 11.22
N ASN A 502 3.34 -13.28 11.04
CA ASN A 502 2.66 -12.00 11.26
C ASN A 502 2.55 -11.64 12.75
N LEU A 503 2.32 -12.62 13.62
CA LEU A 503 2.25 -12.37 15.07
C LEU A 503 3.61 -11.95 15.64
N GLU A 504 4.72 -12.49 15.14
CA GLU A 504 6.06 -12.03 15.52
C GLU A 504 6.34 -10.59 15.05
N ILE A 505 5.94 -10.24 13.83
CA ILE A 505 6.00 -8.84 13.33
C ILE A 505 5.16 -7.93 14.22
N ALA A 506 3.93 -8.33 14.55
CA ALA A 506 3.04 -7.56 15.41
C ALA A 506 3.64 -7.36 16.81
N ARG A 507 4.22 -8.42 17.39
CA ARG A 507 4.82 -8.43 18.72
C ARG A 507 6.00 -7.48 18.78
N LYS A 508 6.96 -7.62 17.87
CA LYS A 508 8.16 -6.76 17.79
C LYS A 508 7.81 -5.32 17.35
N GLY A 509 6.80 -5.16 16.50
CA GLY A 509 6.31 -3.86 16.05
C GLY A 509 5.62 -3.05 17.15
N GLY A 510 5.24 -3.66 18.27
CA GLY A 510 4.64 -2.95 19.40
C GLY A 510 3.11 -3.00 19.46
N PHE A 511 2.48 -3.84 18.64
CA PHE A 511 1.04 -4.04 18.67
C PHE A 511 0.63 -4.84 19.90
N ARG A 512 -0.55 -4.52 20.46
CA ARG A 512 -1.10 -5.19 21.66
C ARG A 512 -2.51 -5.71 21.43
N TRP A 513 -3.29 -4.96 20.63
CA TRP A 513 -4.64 -5.32 20.22
C TRP A 513 -4.68 -5.72 18.74
N LEU A 514 -5.35 -6.82 18.41
CA LEU A 514 -5.55 -7.25 17.02
C LEU A 514 -7.05 -7.32 16.70
N ARG A 515 -7.47 -6.73 15.58
CA ARG A 515 -8.87 -6.73 15.13
C ARG A 515 -9.11 -7.83 14.09
N LEU A 516 -10.17 -8.61 14.26
CA LEU A 516 -10.53 -9.74 13.40
C LEU A 516 -11.31 -9.27 12.15
N TYR A 517 -10.70 -8.38 11.35
CA TYR A 517 -11.26 -7.89 10.09
C TYR A 517 -10.20 -7.23 9.18
N PRO A 518 -9.31 -8.00 8.50
CA PRO A 518 -9.10 -9.45 8.60
C PRO A 518 -8.29 -9.86 9.84
N PRO A 519 -8.31 -11.16 10.24
CA PRO A 519 -9.02 -12.27 9.61
C PRO A 519 -10.53 -12.24 9.88
N LEU A 520 -11.35 -12.60 8.90
CA LEU A 520 -12.83 -12.49 8.93
C LEU A 520 -13.52 -13.66 9.69
N SER A 521 -12.86 -14.23 10.70
CA SER A 521 -13.26 -15.49 11.35
C SER A 521 -14.50 -15.39 12.24
N THR A 522 -14.95 -14.17 12.58
CA THR A 522 -16.10 -13.94 13.46
C THR A 522 -17.38 -13.51 12.72
N LEU A 523 -17.32 -13.31 11.40
CA LEU A 523 -18.48 -12.88 10.61
C LEU A 523 -19.54 -13.98 10.48
N TRP A 524 -20.83 -13.60 10.40
CA TRP A 524 -21.92 -14.59 10.32
C TRP A 524 -21.75 -15.54 9.14
N MET A 525 -21.46 -14.99 7.95
CA MET A 525 -21.22 -15.81 6.76
C MET A 525 -20.00 -16.75 6.87
N SER A 526 -19.07 -16.45 7.78
CA SER A 526 -17.89 -17.28 8.07
C SER A 526 -18.22 -18.45 8.97
N VAL A 527 -19.05 -18.20 9.99
CA VAL A 527 -19.36 -19.19 11.01
C VAL A 527 -20.61 -20.01 10.71
N GLU A 528 -21.51 -19.55 9.84
CA GLU A 528 -22.70 -20.29 9.37
C GLU A 528 -22.89 -20.08 7.86
N HIS A 529 -22.04 -20.75 7.07
CA HIS A 529 -22.08 -20.61 5.60
C HIS A 529 -23.37 -21.19 4.99
N HIS A 530 -23.85 -22.30 5.55
CA HIS A 530 -25.13 -22.93 5.18
C HIS A 530 -26.06 -22.97 6.40
N PRO A 531 -27.39 -22.86 6.21
CA PRO A 531 -28.34 -22.83 7.32
C PRO A 531 -28.14 -24.03 8.26
N GLY A 532 -27.89 -23.76 9.54
CA GLY A 532 -27.72 -24.76 10.59
C GLY A 532 -26.33 -25.43 10.63
N GLN A 533 -25.43 -25.13 9.71
CA GLN A 533 -24.07 -25.69 9.66
C GLN A 533 -23.06 -24.68 10.22
N TRP A 534 -22.73 -24.83 11.50
CA TRP A 534 -21.84 -23.93 12.22
C TRP A 534 -20.38 -24.39 12.18
N ASN A 535 -19.46 -23.51 11.79
CA ASN A 535 -18.02 -23.77 11.74
C ASN A 535 -17.23 -22.64 12.42
N PHE A 536 -16.75 -22.89 13.64
CA PHE A 536 -15.98 -21.90 14.41
C PHE A 536 -14.47 -22.21 14.35
N ARG A 537 -13.75 -21.54 13.43
CA ARG A 537 -12.29 -21.64 13.32
C ARG A 537 -11.61 -20.72 14.35
N THR A 538 -11.32 -21.25 15.53
CA THR A 538 -10.77 -20.48 16.67
C THR A 538 -9.25 -20.59 16.81
N GLU A 539 -8.58 -21.39 16.00
CA GLU A 539 -7.17 -21.78 16.14
C GLU A 539 -6.23 -20.56 16.06
N GLY A 540 -6.45 -19.68 15.08
CA GLY A 540 -5.68 -18.45 14.93
C GLY A 540 -5.89 -17.49 16.11
N ALA A 541 -7.13 -17.30 16.56
CA ALA A 541 -7.43 -16.45 17.72
C ALA A 541 -6.81 -17.03 18.99
N ALA A 542 -6.83 -18.35 19.16
CA ALA A 542 -6.19 -19.03 20.26
C ALA A 542 -4.66 -18.89 20.22
N ARG A 543 -4.05 -18.89 19.02
CA ARG A 543 -2.62 -18.64 18.82
C ARG A 543 -2.25 -17.21 19.24
N ALA A 544 -2.93 -16.20 18.69
CA ALA A 544 -2.70 -14.80 19.07
C ALA A 544 -2.88 -14.59 20.58
N ARG A 545 -3.89 -15.22 21.18
CA ARG A 545 -4.12 -15.14 22.62
C ARG A 545 -2.99 -15.73 23.47
N ARG A 546 -2.41 -16.86 23.04
CA ARG A 546 -1.25 -17.47 23.72
C ARG A 546 -0.01 -16.58 23.68
N GLU A 547 0.13 -15.74 22.66
CA GLU A 547 1.21 -14.75 22.55
C GLU A 547 0.93 -13.45 23.34
N GLY A 548 -0.21 -13.41 24.06
CA GLY A 548 -0.57 -12.32 24.96
C GLY A 548 -1.35 -11.18 24.31
N PHE A 549 -1.68 -11.27 23.01
CA PHE A 549 -2.47 -10.25 22.34
C PHE A 549 -3.90 -10.19 22.92
N ARG A 550 -4.47 -8.98 22.84
CA ARG A 550 -5.89 -8.72 23.06
C ARG A 550 -6.61 -8.70 21.72
N LEU A 551 -7.84 -9.21 21.68
CA LEU A 551 -8.55 -9.38 20.41
C LEU A 551 -9.88 -8.60 20.38
N LEU A 552 -10.13 -7.94 19.24
CA LEU A 552 -11.39 -7.29 18.90
C LEU A 552 -12.11 -8.11 17.81
N GLY A 553 -13.16 -8.83 18.18
CA GLY A 553 -14.03 -9.55 17.26
C GLY A 553 -15.05 -8.64 16.59
N VAL A 554 -15.60 -9.04 15.44
CA VAL A 554 -16.59 -8.25 14.69
C VAL A 554 -17.84 -9.08 14.41
N PHE A 555 -19.00 -8.56 14.84
CA PHE A 555 -20.30 -9.09 14.45
C PHE A 555 -20.80 -8.35 13.22
N ALA A 556 -20.66 -8.94 12.03
CA ALA A 556 -21.15 -8.32 10.80
C ALA A 556 -21.60 -9.37 9.78
N THR A 557 -22.21 -8.84 8.71
CA THR A 557 -22.73 -9.57 7.55
C THR A 557 -23.92 -10.48 7.85
N ALA A 558 -24.73 -10.77 6.84
CA ALA A 558 -25.68 -11.86 6.86
C ALA A 558 -25.44 -12.77 5.64
N PRO A 559 -25.44 -14.10 5.80
CA PRO A 559 -25.42 -15.00 4.65
C PRO A 559 -26.69 -14.83 3.82
N SER A 560 -26.62 -15.15 2.52
CA SER A 560 -27.72 -14.89 1.57
C SER A 560 -29.07 -15.47 2.02
N PHE A 561 -29.08 -16.64 2.66
CA PHE A 561 -30.31 -17.27 3.18
C PHE A 561 -30.97 -16.53 4.35
N ALA A 562 -30.27 -15.59 4.99
CA ALA A 562 -30.73 -14.85 6.16
C ALA A 562 -30.78 -13.32 5.93
N ALA A 563 -30.31 -12.84 4.79
CA ALA A 563 -30.21 -11.43 4.46
C ALA A 563 -31.55 -10.85 3.95
N ASP A 564 -31.85 -9.60 4.31
CA ASP A 564 -33.04 -8.85 3.87
C ASP A 564 -32.86 -8.23 2.48
N MET A 565 -32.53 -9.07 1.49
CA MET A 565 -32.15 -8.63 0.15
C MET A 565 -33.31 -8.00 -0.63
N ASN A 566 -33.01 -7.01 -1.47
CA ASN A 566 -33.94 -6.54 -2.49
C ASN A 566 -34.07 -7.60 -3.61
N PRO A 567 -35.25 -8.18 -3.88
CA PRO A 567 -35.41 -9.22 -4.91
C PRO A 567 -35.11 -8.72 -6.34
N LYS A 568 -35.09 -7.40 -6.54
CA LYS A 568 -34.75 -6.78 -7.84
C LYS A 568 -33.25 -6.53 -8.03
N ASP A 569 -32.46 -6.61 -6.97
CA ASP A 569 -31.02 -6.56 -7.11
C ASP A 569 -30.58 -7.89 -7.76
N PRO A 570 -29.70 -7.86 -8.77
CA PRO A 570 -29.13 -9.10 -9.27
C PRO A 570 -28.47 -9.81 -8.09
N GLU A 571 -28.79 -11.10 -7.89
CA GLU A 571 -28.04 -11.95 -6.96
C GLU A 571 -26.57 -11.93 -7.40
N ARG A 572 -25.82 -11.02 -6.80
CA ARG A 572 -24.37 -10.93 -6.92
C ARG A 572 -23.85 -11.32 -5.55
N PRO A 573 -23.31 -12.53 -5.38
CA PRO A 573 -23.05 -13.13 -4.07
C PRO A 573 -22.13 -12.28 -3.16
N ARG A 574 -21.23 -11.49 -3.75
CA ARG A 574 -20.35 -10.56 -3.01
C ARG A 574 -21.10 -9.41 -2.32
N TRP A 575 -22.38 -9.19 -2.60
CA TRP A 575 -23.17 -8.06 -2.06
C TRP A 575 -24.27 -8.49 -1.09
N SER A 576 -24.63 -9.78 -1.01
CA SER A 576 -25.59 -10.26 0.02
C SER A 576 -25.04 -10.02 1.43
N ARG A 577 -23.71 -10.05 1.60
CA ARG A 577 -23.00 -9.73 2.85
C ARG A 577 -23.23 -8.31 3.36
N SER A 578 -23.67 -7.39 2.50
CA SER A 578 -23.95 -6.00 2.88
C SER A 578 -25.39 -5.79 3.34
N TYR A 579 -26.30 -6.75 3.13
CA TYR A 579 -27.68 -6.60 3.57
C TYR A 579 -27.84 -6.99 5.05
N PRO A 580 -28.73 -6.31 5.81
CA PRO A 580 -29.00 -6.64 7.21
C PRO A 580 -29.71 -8.01 7.33
N PRO A 581 -29.81 -8.58 8.53
CA PRO A 581 -30.64 -9.76 8.78
C PRO A 581 -32.11 -9.49 8.46
N ALA A 582 -32.78 -10.43 7.76
CA ALA A 582 -34.23 -10.40 7.58
C ALA A 582 -35.00 -10.73 8.87
N ASP A 583 -34.36 -11.45 9.81
CA ASP A 583 -34.92 -11.83 11.11
C ASP A 583 -33.91 -11.56 12.23
N MET A 584 -34.28 -10.67 13.16
CA MET A 584 -33.45 -10.33 14.32
C MET A 584 -33.30 -11.48 15.31
N ALA A 585 -34.20 -12.46 15.34
CA ALA A 585 -34.02 -13.65 16.18
C ALA A 585 -32.83 -14.49 15.72
N ARG A 586 -32.67 -14.65 14.40
CA ARG A 586 -31.50 -15.34 13.81
C ARG A 586 -30.21 -14.57 14.03
N TRP A 587 -30.25 -13.24 13.92
CA TRP A 587 -29.11 -12.39 14.27
C TRP A 587 -28.66 -12.62 15.72
N LYS A 588 -29.61 -12.61 16.67
CA LYS A 588 -29.31 -12.89 18.09
C LYS A 588 -28.71 -14.28 18.29
N GLU A 589 -29.23 -15.30 17.61
CA GLU A 589 -28.67 -16.64 17.65
C GLU A 589 -27.21 -16.68 17.18
N TYR A 590 -26.91 -16.05 16.04
CA TYR A 590 -25.55 -15.90 15.53
C TYR A 590 -24.64 -15.22 16.56
N VAL A 591 -25.04 -14.05 17.07
CA VAL A 591 -24.27 -13.30 18.08
C VAL A 591 -23.99 -14.19 19.28
N THR A 592 -25.00 -14.88 19.82
CA THR A 592 -24.86 -15.77 20.97
C THR A 592 -23.90 -16.92 20.70
N ARG A 593 -24.02 -17.62 19.57
CA ARG A 593 -23.16 -18.77 19.24
C ARG A 593 -21.72 -18.34 18.98
N CYS A 594 -21.54 -17.30 18.16
CA CYS A 594 -20.22 -16.76 17.83
C CYS A 594 -19.51 -16.22 19.07
N PHE A 595 -20.21 -15.43 19.89
CA PHE A 595 -19.68 -14.96 21.17
C PHE A 595 -19.21 -16.12 22.03
N ASN A 596 -20.03 -17.15 22.24
CA ASN A 596 -19.67 -18.28 23.10
C ASN A 596 -18.48 -19.10 22.58
N ALA A 597 -18.35 -19.28 21.26
CA ALA A 597 -17.25 -20.01 20.66
C ALA A 597 -15.90 -19.28 20.84
N PHE A 598 -15.89 -17.95 20.68
CA PHE A 598 -14.68 -17.12 20.68
C PHE A 598 -14.41 -16.41 22.02
N TYR A 599 -15.35 -16.45 22.98
CA TYR A 599 -15.22 -15.81 24.30
C TYR A 599 -13.90 -16.10 25.03
N PRO A 600 -13.32 -17.32 24.98
CA PRO A 600 -12.05 -17.58 25.67
C PRO A 600 -10.86 -16.79 25.09
N GLN A 601 -10.97 -16.32 23.84
CA GLN A 601 -9.89 -15.62 23.13
C GLN A 601 -10.17 -14.13 22.90
N VAL A 602 -11.43 -13.73 22.74
CA VAL A 602 -11.83 -12.37 22.33
C VAL A 602 -12.20 -11.48 23.51
N ASP A 603 -11.57 -10.31 23.60
CA ASP A 603 -11.72 -9.37 24.72
C ASP A 603 -12.81 -8.33 24.52
N ALA A 604 -13.05 -7.90 23.27
CA ALA A 604 -14.07 -6.92 22.91
C ALA A 604 -14.72 -7.26 21.57
N TRP A 605 -15.91 -6.72 21.34
CA TRP A 605 -16.71 -6.98 20.14
C TRP A 605 -17.18 -5.68 19.50
N GLU A 606 -17.09 -5.59 18.18
CA GLU A 606 -17.60 -4.49 17.37
C GLU A 606 -18.84 -4.93 16.59
N VAL A 607 -19.82 -4.04 16.46
CA VAL A 607 -21.04 -4.31 15.68
C VAL A 607 -20.93 -3.66 14.30
N TRP A 608 -21.05 -4.51 13.28
CA TRP A 608 -20.94 -4.20 11.87
C TRP A 608 -19.57 -3.67 11.44
N ASN A 609 -19.42 -3.37 10.15
CA ASN A 609 -18.27 -2.70 9.56
C ASN A 609 -18.75 -1.70 8.50
N GLU A 610 -18.33 -0.44 8.60
CA GLU A 610 -18.61 0.63 7.62
C GLU A 610 -20.08 0.75 7.17
N PRO A 611 -21.05 0.78 8.11
CA PRO A 611 -22.46 0.81 7.74
C PRO A 611 -22.88 2.09 7.02
N ASP A 612 -22.11 3.17 7.14
CA ASP A 612 -22.32 4.42 6.41
C ASP A 612 -22.17 4.25 4.89
N GLY A 613 -21.29 3.34 4.46
CA GLY A 613 -21.06 3.00 3.06
C GLY A 613 -21.95 1.88 2.53
N ASP A 614 -21.45 1.21 1.48
CA ASP A 614 -22.10 0.08 0.83
C ASP A 614 -21.91 -1.26 1.58
N TYR A 615 -21.21 -1.25 2.72
CA TYR A 615 -21.12 -2.41 3.61
C TYR A 615 -22.38 -2.60 4.46
N LEU A 616 -23.29 -1.62 4.53
CA LEU A 616 -24.69 -1.81 4.93
C LEU A 616 -25.64 -1.25 3.86
N ARG A 617 -26.33 -2.15 3.16
CA ARG A 617 -27.37 -1.84 2.17
C ARG A 617 -28.73 -2.17 2.74
N VAL A 618 -29.66 -1.22 2.66
CA VAL A 618 -31.04 -1.39 3.11
C VAL A 618 -31.97 -1.31 1.90
N ARG A 619 -33.16 -1.91 1.99
CA ARG A 619 -34.13 -1.87 0.89
C ARG A 619 -34.60 -0.44 0.62
N PRO A 620 -35.00 -0.13 -0.63
CA PRO A 620 -35.58 1.16 -0.95
C PRO A 620 -36.71 1.53 0.01
N GLY A 621 -36.65 2.74 0.57
CA GLY A 621 -37.66 3.24 1.53
C GLY A 621 -37.40 2.89 3.00
N GLN A 622 -36.41 2.05 3.31
CA GLN A 622 -35.95 1.87 4.69
C GLN A 622 -34.99 2.99 5.08
N ASP A 623 -35.08 3.41 6.34
CA ASP A 623 -34.11 4.32 6.96
C ASP A 623 -32.92 3.51 7.50
N LYS A 624 -31.72 3.83 7.02
CA LYS A 624 -30.49 3.09 7.33
C LYS A 624 -30.11 3.20 8.82
N ALA A 625 -30.28 4.38 9.42
CA ALA A 625 -29.98 4.59 10.84
C ALA A 625 -30.89 3.74 11.74
N THR A 626 -32.18 3.68 11.42
CA THR A 626 -33.16 2.83 12.11
C THR A 626 -32.80 1.35 12.02
N VAL A 627 -32.43 0.87 10.83
CA VAL A 627 -32.00 -0.53 10.64
C VAL A 627 -30.76 -0.85 11.48
N TYR A 628 -29.74 0.01 11.44
CA TYR A 628 -28.54 -0.19 12.25
C TYR A 628 -28.85 -0.18 13.76
N ALA A 629 -29.70 0.75 14.21
CA ALA A 629 -30.12 0.82 15.61
C ALA A 629 -30.80 -0.48 16.09
N GLN A 630 -31.61 -1.12 15.23
CA GLN A 630 -32.23 -2.42 15.52
C GLN A 630 -31.20 -3.55 15.64
N ILE A 631 -30.21 -3.60 14.73
CA ILE A 631 -29.10 -4.57 14.80
C ILE A 631 -28.32 -4.39 16.10
N LEU A 632 -27.92 -3.16 16.42
CA LEU A 632 -27.15 -2.85 17.63
C LEU A 632 -27.92 -3.22 18.90
N GLN A 633 -29.20 -2.87 18.99
CA GLN A 633 -30.05 -3.27 20.11
C GLN A 633 -30.11 -4.79 20.25
N ALA A 634 -30.39 -5.51 19.15
CA ALA A 634 -30.48 -6.96 19.15
C ALA A 634 -29.15 -7.62 19.57
N THR A 635 -28.01 -7.09 19.12
CA THR A 635 -26.68 -7.57 19.53
C THR A 635 -26.50 -7.40 21.05
N ARG A 636 -26.82 -6.23 21.61
CA ARG A 636 -26.69 -6.00 23.05
C ARG A 636 -27.60 -6.93 23.85
N GLU A 637 -28.85 -7.10 23.44
CA GLU A 637 -29.78 -8.04 24.08
C GLU A 637 -29.24 -9.48 24.10
N ALA A 638 -28.66 -9.96 23.00
CA ALA A 638 -28.07 -11.30 22.91
C ALA A 638 -26.85 -11.46 23.83
N LEU A 639 -25.99 -10.44 23.92
CA LEU A 639 -24.82 -10.45 24.80
C LEU A 639 -25.23 -10.42 26.27
N ASP A 640 -26.17 -9.56 26.66
CA ASP A 640 -26.64 -9.47 28.04
C ASP A 640 -27.34 -10.77 28.49
N ALA A 641 -28.13 -11.40 27.60
CA ALA A 641 -28.80 -12.67 27.88
C ALA A 641 -27.84 -13.85 28.11
N ASN A 642 -26.59 -13.77 27.63
CA ASN A 642 -25.58 -14.80 27.87
C ASN A 642 -25.03 -14.80 29.31
N GLY A 643 -25.25 -13.74 30.09
CA GLY A 643 -24.78 -13.63 31.48
C GLY A 643 -23.26 -13.54 31.65
N LYS A 644 -22.50 -13.36 30.56
CA LYS A 644 -21.05 -13.16 30.57
C LYS A 644 -20.74 -11.68 30.27
N PRO A 645 -19.71 -11.07 30.90
CA PRO A 645 -19.28 -9.73 30.57
C PRO A 645 -18.91 -9.60 29.09
N ALA A 646 -19.40 -8.55 28.43
CA ALA A 646 -19.10 -8.29 27.03
C ALA A 646 -18.93 -6.79 26.79
N THR A 647 -17.72 -6.40 26.34
CA THR A 647 -17.47 -5.05 25.82
C THR A 647 -17.96 -5.00 24.37
N LEU A 648 -18.92 -4.12 24.09
CA LEU A 648 -19.50 -3.89 22.77
C LEU A 648 -19.24 -2.46 22.30
N ILE A 649 -18.61 -2.33 21.14
CA ILE A 649 -18.35 -1.05 20.46
C ILE A 649 -19.00 -1.03 19.07
N GLY A 650 -19.04 0.13 18.44
CA GLY A 650 -19.59 0.31 17.09
C GLY A 650 -19.73 1.80 16.75
N PRO A 651 -20.01 2.17 15.49
CA PRO A 651 -20.40 1.30 14.39
C PRO A 651 -19.29 0.99 13.36
N ALA A 652 -18.02 1.31 13.63
CA ALA A 652 -16.94 1.26 12.65
C ALA A 652 -17.26 2.10 11.39
N LEU A 653 -17.57 3.39 11.56
CA LEU A 653 -17.84 4.28 10.41
C LEU A 653 -16.63 4.38 9.48
N ALA A 654 -16.83 4.23 8.17
CA ALA A 654 -15.78 4.46 7.16
C ALA A 654 -15.30 5.92 7.18
N SER A 655 -16.23 6.85 7.42
CA SER A 655 -15.94 8.26 7.61
C SER A 655 -16.42 8.72 8.99
N ILE A 656 -15.48 9.23 9.81
CA ILE A 656 -15.79 9.81 11.13
C ILE A 656 -16.87 10.92 11.09
N ASN A 657 -17.14 11.55 9.95
CA ASN A 657 -18.17 12.58 9.80
C ASN A 657 -19.43 12.08 9.06
N ALA A 658 -19.60 10.78 8.86
CA ALA A 658 -20.78 10.26 8.21
C ALA A 658 -22.06 10.62 8.99
N PRO A 659 -23.12 11.14 8.33
CA PRO A 659 -24.39 11.48 8.99
C PRO A 659 -24.94 10.37 9.87
N LEU A 660 -24.81 9.12 9.40
CA LEU A 660 -25.26 7.92 10.12
C LEU A 660 -24.79 7.87 11.57
N GLY A 661 -23.55 8.27 11.86
CA GLY A 661 -23.00 8.26 13.23
C GLY A 661 -23.77 9.14 14.21
N TRP A 662 -24.17 10.32 13.74
CA TRP A 662 -24.94 11.26 14.54
C TRP A 662 -26.38 10.78 14.68
N ASP A 663 -27.00 10.35 13.57
CA ASP A 663 -28.38 9.91 13.54
C ASP A 663 -28.64 8.77 14.53
N ILE A 664 -27.75 7.76 14.58
CA ILE A 664 -27.92 6.63 15.51
C ILE A 664 -27.74 7.06 16.98
N LEU A 665 -26.82 7.99 17.28
CA LEU A 665 -26.60 8.43 18.65
C LEU A 665 -27.74 9.34 19.14
N GLU A 666 -28.28 10.18 18.26
CA GLU A 666 -29.47 11.01 18.51
C GLU A 666 -30.74 10.16 18.73
N MET A 667 -30.80 8.95 18.17
CA MET A 667 -31.82 7.93 18.51
C MET A 667 -31.64 7.30 19.90
N GLY A 668 -30.59 7.67 20.65
CA GLY A 668 -30.31 7.16 21.99
C GLY A 668 -29.64 5.79 22.03
N THR A 669 -29.03 5.35 20.92
CA THR A 669 -28.34 4.04 20.84
C THR A 669 -27.06 3.95 21.67
N GLY A 670 -26.52 5.08 22.13
CA GLY A 670 -25.35 5.12 23.03
C GLY A 670 -25.52 4.26 24.29
N ARG A 671 -26.77 4.06 24.75
CA ARG A 671 -27.10 3.15 25.87
C ARG A 671 -26.77 1.68 25.63
N PHE A 672 -26.52 1.29 24.38
CA PHE A 672 -26.15 -0.08 24.00
C PHE A 672 -24.63 -0.24 23.81
N LEU A 673 -23.85 0.84 23.79
CA LEU A 673 -22.43 0.84 23.47
C LEU A 673 -21.58 1.14 24.70
N ASP A 674 -20.44 0.44 24.82
CA ASP A 674 -19.41 0.77 25.79
C ASP A 674 -18.45 1.86 25.25
N ALA A 675 -18.29 1.90 23.92
CA ALA A 675 -17.57 2.96 23.20
C ALA A 675 -18.09 3.12 21.76
N PHE A 676 -17.91 4.31 21.20
CA PHE A 676 -18.14 4.59 19.79
C PHE A 676 -16.86 4.31 18.99
N SER A 677 -16.99 3.62 17.85
CA SER A 677 -15.87 3.28 16.98
C SER A 677 -15.98 3.91 15.58
N PHE A 678 -14.83 4.29 15.03
CA PHE A 678 -14.73 4.94 13.72
C PHE A 678 -13.43 4.57 13.03
N HIS A 679 -13.40 4.74 11.71
CA HIS A 679 -12.21 4.59 10.88
C HIS A 679 -11.63 5.96 10.50
N PHE A 680 -10.31 6.03 10.34
CA PHE A 680 -9.64 7.21 9.83
C PHE A 680 -8.42 6.85 8.97
N TYR A 681 -8.60 6.94 7.66
CA TYR A 681 -7.49 6.87 6.72
C TYR A 681 -6.98 8.27 6.39
N SER A 682 -5.71 8.51 6.69
CA SER A 682 -5.01 9.70 6.23
C SER A 682 -4.38 9.42 4.88
N LEU A 683 -4.58 10.30 3.90
CA LEU A 683 -3.81 10.27 2.67
C LEU A 683 -2.70 11.32 2.63
N GLU A 684 -2.64 12.26 3.57
CA GLU A 684 -1.61 13.32 3.60
C GLU A 684 -0.29 12.82 4.21
N ALA A 685 0.80 12.81 3.44
CA ALA A 685 2.13 12.44 3.97
C ALA A 685 3.03 13.64 4.32
N GLY A 686 2.69 14.83 3.82
CA GLY A 686 3.48 16.07 3.92
C GLY A 686 3.42 16.85 5.23
N GLY A 687 3.17 16.20 6.38
CA GLY A 687 3.20 16.86 7.71
C GLY A 687 1.90 17.56 8.15
N GLY A 688 0.92 17.75 7.26
CA GLY A 688 -0.44 18.24 7.59
C GLY A 688 -1.37 17.19 8.21
N SER A 689 -1.01 15.91 8.10
CA SER A 689 -1.80 14.78 8.61
C SER A 689 -1.68 14.59 10.14
N PRO A 690 -2.80 14.34 10.84
CA PRO A 690 -4.18 14.42 10.35
C PRO A 690 -4.69 15.88 10.28
N ASP A 691 -5.73 16.16 9.47
CA ASP A 691 -6.40 17.48 9.47
C ASP A 691 -7.10 17.72 10.81
N THR A 692 -6.37 18.30 11.75
CA THR A 692 -6.81 18.45 13.13
C THR A 692 -7.91 19.50 13.29
N ALA A 693 -7.97 20.49 12.39
CA ALA A 693 -9.02 21.50 12.36
C ALA A 693 -10.38 20.88 12.01
N TYR A 694 -10.36 19.85 11.16
CA TYR A 694 -11.53 19.05 10.84
C TYR A 694 -11.86 17.99 11.89
N VAL A 695 -10.89 17.19 12.33
CA VAL A 695 -11.15 16.01 13.18
C VAL A 695 -11.47 16.38 14.64
N THR A 696 -10.82 17.41 15.20
CA THR A 696 -10.96 17.75 16.63
C THR A 696 -12.41 18.10 17.03
N PRO A 697 -13.14 18.94 16.27
CA PRO A 697 -14.56 19.22 16.57
C PRO A 697 -15.46 17.97 16.51
N LEU A 698 -15.15 17.01 15.64
CA LEU A 698 -15.93 15.77 15.51
C LEU A 698 -15.77 14.89 16.75
N LEU A 699 -14.53 14.71 17.23
CA LEU A 699 -14.25 13.98 18.46
C LEU A 699 -14.96 14.63 19.66
N ALA A 700 -14.95 15.97 19.74
CA ALA A 700 -15.67 16.71 20.77
C ALA A 700 -17.18 16.49 20.70
N ARG A 701 -17.77 16.49 19.49
CA ARG A 701 -19.20 16.24 19.29
C ARG A 701 -19.60 14.84 19.75
N TYR A 702 -18.86 13.79 19.37
CA TYR A 702 -19.20 12.42 19.80
C TYR A 702 -19.19 12.26 21.33
N ARG A 703 -18.27 12.95 22.02
CA ARG A 703 -18.19 12.95 23.50
C ARG A 703 -19.36 13.62 24.21
N THR A 704 -20.20 14.37 23.49
CA THR A 704 -21.43 14.95 24.08
C THR A 704 -22.52 13.91 24.32
N PHE A 705 -22.44 12.75 23.68
CA PHE A 705 -23.34 11.62 23.91
C PHE A 705 -22.85 10.77 25.09
N SER A 706 -23.77 10.05 25.73
CA SER A 706 -23.45 9.11 26.81
C SER A 706 -23.37 7.67 26.31
N ASN A 707 -22.42 6.91 26.85
CA ASN A 707 -22.35 5.46 26.65
C ASN A 707 -23.35 4.72 27.57
N ARG A 708 -23.33 3.38 27.54
CA ARG A 708 -24.17 2.50 28.37
C ARG A 708 -24.07 2.77 29.87
N GLU A 709 -22.90 3.21 30.35
CA GLU A 709 -22.65 3.51 31.76
C GLU A 709 -23.02 4.96 32.14
N GLY A 710 -23.54 5.75 31.20
CA GLY A 710 -23.85 7.17 31.41
C GLY A 710 -22.62 8.10 31.35
N LEU A 711 -21.44 7.57 31.02
CA LEU A 711 -20.22 8.35 30.87
C LEU A 711 -20.17 9.06 29.51
N PRO A 712 -19.45 10.19 29.36
CA PRO A 712 -19.15 10.77 28.05
C PRO A 712 -18.57 9.70 27.11
N MET A 713 -19.09 9.62 25.89
CA MET A 713 -18.83 8.53 24.95
C MET A 713 -17.32 8.27 24.76
N PRO A 714 -16.78 7.12 25.19
CA PRO A 714 -15.43 6.73 24.87
C PRO A 714 -15.29 6.49 23.37
N LEU A 715 -14.14 6.85 22.79
CA LEU A 715 -13.91 6.74 21.35
C LEU A 715 -12.80 5.73 21.06
N TRP A 716 -13.01 4.86 20.08
CA TRP A 716 -12.04 3.91 19.57
C TRP A 716 -11.85 4.16 18.07
N HIS A 717 -10.60 4.27 17.64
CA HIS A 717 -10.25 4.21 16.23
C HIS A 717 -9.99 2.75 15.88
N THR A 718 -10.85 2.10 15.09
CA THR A 718 -10.79 0.65 14.87
C THR A 718 -10.23 0.23 13.52
N GLU A 719 -9.97 1.17 12.61
CA GLU A 719 -9.31 0.90 11.33
C GLU A 719 -8.81 2.22 10.74
N GLY A 720 -7.60 2.23 10.18
CA GLY A 720 -7.06 3.45 9.57
C GLY A 720 -5.56 3.46 9.45
N GLY A 721 -4.99 4.64 9.22
CA GLY A 721 -3.56 4.82 8.95
C GLY A 721 -3.30 5.50 7.62
N ALA A 722 -2.06 5.48 7.16
CA ALA A 722 -1.68 6.12 5.90
C ALA A 722 -2.16 5.27 4.71
N PHE A 723 -3.05 5.78 3.87
CA PHE A 723 -3.47 5.07 2.67
C PHE A 723 -2.53 5.43 1.51
N LEU A 724 -1.52 4.59 1.33
CA LEU A 724 -0.64 4.66 0.16
C LEU A 724 -1.36 4.07 -1.04
N GLN A 725 -1.90 4.94 -1.91
CA GLN A 725 -2.16 4.53 -3.30
C GLN A 725 -0.83 4.26 -3.97
N GLY A 726 -0.30 3.07 -3.82
CA GLY A 726 1.04 2.78 -4.23
C GLY A 726 1.83 2.19 -3.14
N SER A 727 1.69 0.88 -3.04
CA SER A 727 2.81 0.01 -2.71
C SER A 727 3.99 0.36 -3.61
N GLN A 728 4.77 1.31 -3.14
CA GLN A 728 6.13 1.47 -3.60
C GLN A 728 6.94 0.42 -2.87
N SER A 729 7.69 -0.37 -3.61
CA SER A 729 8.77 -1.09 -2.97
C SER A 729 9.84 -0.08 -2.56
N TRP A 730 10.46 -0.29 -1.40
CA TRP A 730 11.67 0.47 -1.07
C TRP A 730 12.89 -0.02 -1.88
N LEU A 731 12.74 -1.18 -2.53
CA LEU A 731 13.71 -1.81 -3.40
C LEU A 731 13.50 -1.35 -4.85
N GLU A 732 14.45 -0.56 -5.36
CA GLU A 732 14.43 -0.03 -6.72
C GLU A 732 14.56 -1.15 -7.77
N THR A 733 15.24 -2.24 -7.42
CA THR A 733 15.44 -3.43 -8.26
C THR A 733 14.16 -4.16 -8.63
N TYR A 734 13.05 -3.98 -7.90
CA TYR A 734 11.73 -4.51 -8.27
C TYR A 734 11.01 -3.64 -9.31
N ARG A 735 11.49 -2.40 -9.54
CA ARG A 735 11.01 -1.45 -10.56
C ARG A 735 9.51 -1.24 -10.55
N VAL A 736 8.86 -1.38 -9.39
CA VAL A 736 7.41 -1.22 -9.25
C VAL A 736 7.01 0.20 -9.66
N PRO A 737 6.12 0.38 -10.66
CA PRO A 737 5.68 1.71 -11.06
C PRO A 737 5.05 2.46 -9.87
N HIS A 738 5.45 3.72 -9.71
CA HIS A 738 4.90 4.59 -8.69
C HIS A 738 3.40 4.85 -8.97
N SER A 739 2.54 4.67 -7.97
CA SER A 739 1.14 5.11 -8.01
C SER A 739 0.84 6.27 -7.05
N SER A 740 1.85 6.72 -6.29
CA SER A 740 1.82 7.91 -5.44
C SER A 740 3.19 8.59 -5.45
N SER A 741 3.23 9.88 -5.13
CA SER A 741 4.45 10.65 -4.86
C SER A 741 5.01 10.43 -3.44
N VAL A 742 4.25 9.76 -2.56
CA VAL A 742 4.63 9.49 -1.16
C VAL A 742 5.61 8.33 -1.08
N THR A 743 6.74 8.55 -0.42
CA THR A 743 7.75 7.52 -0.13
C THR A 743 7.34 6.64 1.07
N PRO A 744 7.86 5.40 1.19
CA PRO A 744 7.62 4.54 2.36
C PRO A 744 7.90 5.21 3.71
N SER A 745 8.91 6.08 3.77
CA SER A 745 9.29 6.80 4.99
C SER A 745 8.32 7.92 5.35
N GLU A 746 7.81 8.67 4.37
CA GLU A 746 6.77 9.67 4.62
C GLU A 746 5.45 9.02 5.03
N ALA A 747 5.17 7.83 4.49
CA ALA A 747 4.06 7.00 4.94
C ALA A 747 4.19 6.67 6.43
N ALA A 748 5.34 6.10 6.82
CA ALA A 748 5.64 5.77 8.22
C ALA A 748 5.46 6.99 9.14
N ALA A 749 5.94 8.17 8.73
CA ALA A 749 5.74 9.40 9.46
C ALA A 749 4.26 9.77 9.60
N SER A 750 3.46 9.65 8.54
CA SER A 750 2.02 9.94 8.59
C SER A 750 1.25 9.04 9.55
N MET A 751 1.60 7.76 9.60
CA MET A 751 1.01 6.79 10.53
C MET A 751 1.29 7.18 11.98
N VAL A 752 2.55 7.50 12.29
CA VAL A 752 2.96 7.94 13.62
C VAL A 752 2.25 9.24 14.02
N ARG A 753 2.15 10.23 13.11
CA ARG A 753 1.42 11.49 13.39
C ARG A 753 -0.05 11.25 13.72
N ALA A 754 -0.73 10.42 12.95
CA ALA A 754 -2.14 10.09 13.18
C ALA A 754 -2.35 9.41 14.54
N ALA A 755 -1.56 8.38 14.84
CA ALA A 755 -1.62 7.67 16.11
C ALA A 755 -1.34 8.59 17.31
N LEU A 756 -0.29 9.44 17.23
CA LEU A 756 0.04 10.41 18.27
C LEU A 756 -1.06 11.45 18.48
N TYR A 757 -1.64 11.98 17.40
CA TYR A 757 -2.77 12.90 17.48
C TYR A 757 -3.97 12.28 18.21
N PHE A 758 -4.39 11.07 17.81
CA PHE A 758 -5.54 10.42 18.44
C PHE A 758 -5.26 10.04 19.89
N LYS A 759 -4.04 9.57 20.20
CA LYS A 759 -3.62 9.30 21.58
C LYS A 759 -3.71 10.56 22.41
N ALA A 760 -3.05 11.64 21.99
CA ALA A 760 -3.04 12.93 22.69
C ALA A 760 -4.45 13.56 22.82
N SER A 761 -5.34 13.27 21.87
CA SER A 761 -6.74 13.70 21.89
C SER A 761 -7.62 12.85 22.81
N GLY A 762 -7.09 11.80 23.45
CA GLY A 762 -7.81 10.93 24.39
C GLY A 762 -8.67 9.85 23.74
N VAL A 763 -8.36 9.42 22.52
CA VAL A 763 -8.94 8.20 21.94
C VAL A 763 -8.38 7.00 22.69
N LYS A 764 -9.22 6.01 23.00
CA LYS A 764 -8.85 4.91 23.89
C LYS A 764 -7.93 3.90 23.21
N ARG A 765 -8.16 3.60 21.94
CA ARG A 765 -7.39 2.65 21.13
C ARG A 765 -7.34 3.08 19.67
N TYR A 766 -6.27 2.67 18.99
CA TYR A 766 -6.00 2.98 17.61
C TYR A 766 -5.45 1.75 16.89
N PHE A 767 -6.17 1.30 15.87
CA PHE A 767 -5.82 0.13 15.07
C PHE A 767 -5.35 0.52 13.67
N ASP A 768 -4.09 0.26 13.34
CA ASP A 768 -3.56 0.46 11.99
C ASP A 768 -4.03 -0.64 11.01
N TYR A 769 -4.31 -0.25 9.76
CA TYR A 769 -4.78 -1.11 8.67
C TYR A 769 -3.93 -0.96 7.40
N GLN A 770 -3.32 -2.01 6.85
CA GLN A 770 -3.13 -3.34 7.45
C GLN A 770 -1.70 -3.84 7.31
N LEU A 771 -1.34 -4.77 8.19
CA LEU A 771 0.00 -5.31 8.36
C LEU A 771 0.13 -6.76 7.88
N GLY A 772 -0.97 -7.37 7.44
CA GLY A 772 -0.99 -8.75 6.95
C GLY A 772 -0.02 -8.96 5.79
N THR A 773 0.85 -9.97 5.93
CA THR A 773 1.91 -10.29 4.98
C THR A 773 2.22 -11.79 4.96
N SER A 774 3.12 -12.21 4.07
CA SER A 774 3.70 -13.55 4.05
C SER A 774 5.19 -13.49 3.73
N PRO A 775 5.99 -14.51 4.12
CA PRO A 775 7.39 -14.62 3.68
C PRO A 775 7.56 -14.67 2.15
N ALA A 776 6.52 -15.08 1.42
CA ALA A 776 6.49 -15.07 -0.04
C ALA A 776 6.29 -13.66 -0.64
N GLY A 777 5.86 -12.68 0.15
CA GLY A 777 5.49 -11.35 -0.32
C GLY A 777 4.04 -11.27 -0.79
N ARG A 778 3.80 -10.54 -1.88
CA ARG A 778 2.49 -10.33 -2.49
C ARG A 778 2.64 -9.99 -3.97
N LYS A 779 1.52 -9.93 -4.70
CA LYS A 779 1.50 -9.51 -6.11
C LYS A 779 2.10 -8.12 -6.27
N VAL A 780 3.07 -7.98 -7.17
CA VAL A 780 3.81 -6.72 -7.38
C VAL A 780 2.96 -5.59 -7.96
N HIS A 781 1.88 -5.95 -8.65
CA HIS A 781 0.99 -5.01 -9.34
C HIS A 781 -0.26 -4.65 -8.52
N GLU A 782 -0.43 -5.20 -7.31
CA GLU A 782 -1.52 -4.84 -6.39
C GLU A 782 -1.00 -3.96 -5.24
N ASP A 783 -1.66 -2.84 -5.01
CA ASP A 783 -1.43 -1.97 -3.87
C ASP A 783 -2.19 -2.48 -2.65
N ILE A 784 -1.53 -2.45 -1.49
CA ILE A 784 -2.17 -2.60 -0.20
C ILE A 784 -2.14 -1.28 0.54
N THR A 785 -3.14 -1.10 1.40
CA THR A 785 -3.22 -0.01 2.34
C THR A 785 -2.12 -0.11 3.39
N CYS A 786 -1.34 0.97 3.50
CA CYS A 786 -0.31 1.34 4.49
C CYS A 786 1.15 0.88 4.29
N GLY A 787 2.06 1.72 4.80
CA GLY A 787 3.51 1.71 4.50
C GLY A 787 4.37 0.85 5.43
N PHE A 788 3.80 -0.21 6.00
CA PHE A 788 4.54 -1.10 6.90
C PHE A 788 5.37 -2.16 6.19
N ILE A 789 4.83 -2.72 5.11
CA ILE A 789 5.33 -3.97 4.52
C ILE A 789 5.72 -3.73 3.06
N ASP A 790 6.95 -4.08 2.73
CA ASP A 790 7.45 -4.07 1.35
C ASP A 790 6.79 -5.17 0.51
N VAL A 791 6.82 -5.06 -0.83
CA VAL A 791 6.26 -6.09 -1.73
C VAL A 791 6.83 -7.49 -1.48
N THR A 792 8.07 -7.57 -0.97
CA THR A 792 8.76 -8.81 -0.60
C THR A 792 8.22 -9.49 0.66
N GLY A 793 7.30 -8.83 1.37
CA GLY A 793 6.73 -9.27 2.65
C GLY A 793 7.54 -8.85 3.88
N ILE A 794 8.70 -8.21 3.67
CA ILE A 794 9.59 -7.75 4.73
C ILE A 794 9.13 -6.38 5.28
N PRO A 795 9.12 -6.20 6.62
CA PRO A 795 8.90 -4.91 7.28
C PRO A 795 9.83 -3.79 6.80
N GLY A 796 9.25 -2.67 6.38
CA GLY A 796 9.92 -1.43 6.04
C GLY A 796 9.88 -0.37 7.16
N PRO A 797 10.09 0.92 6.83
CA PRO A 797 10.15 2.02 7.79
C PRO A 797 8.96 2.15 8.75
N GLY A 798 7.76 1.76 8.31
CA GLY A 798 6.55 1.85 9.13
C GLY A 798 6.65 1.05 10.44
N ILE A 799 7.15 -0.19 10.39
CA ILE A 799 7.19 -1.06 11.58
C ILE A 799 8.21 -0.53 12.59
N ALA A 800 9.36 -0.06 12.10
CA ALA A 800 10.39 0.54 12.96
C ALA A 800 9.90 1.83 13.62
N ALA A 801 9.24 2.72 12.87
CA ALA A 801 8.67 3.96 13.40
C ALA A 801 7.55 3.69 14.42
N HIS A 802 6.69 2.69 14.15
CA HIS A 802 5.65 2.29 15.10
C HIS A 802 6.26 1.73 16.39
N ALA A 803 7.23 0.82 16.31
CA ALA A 803 7.89 0.26 17.50
C ALA A 803 8.56 1.36 18.36
N ALA A 804 9.20 2.34 17.72
CA ALA A 804 9.77 3.51 18.40
C ALA A 804 8.70 4.37 19.09
N MET A 805 7.59 4.66 18.41
CA MET A 805 6.44 5.37 18.97
C MET A 805 5.89 4.65 20.21
N VAL A 806 5.73 3.34 20.15
CA VAL A 806 5.28 2.51 21.29
C VAL A 806 6.28 2.61 22.44
N ALA A 807 7.57 2.38 22.19
CA ALA A 807 8.62 2.43 23.22
C ALA A 807 8.65 3.77 23.97
N LEU A 808 8.36 4.87 23.27
CA LEU A 808 8.44 6.22 23.82
C LEU A 808 7.16 6.66 24.50
N THR A 809 6.00 6.13 24.10
CA THR A 809 4.71 6.70 24.52
C THR A 809 3.74 5.70 25.13
N GLU A 810 3.94 4.38 25.08
CA GLU A 810 2.97 3.37 25.55
C GLU A 810 2.39 3.67 26.93
N ASP A 811 3.27 3.87 27.92
CA ASP A 811 2.90 4.13 29.30
C ASP A 811 2.61 5.63 29.60
N ALA A 812 2.66 6.48 28.58
CA ALA A 812 2.42 7.91 28.73
C ALA A 812 0.91 8.23 28.60
N SER A 813 0.40 9.01 29.54
CA SER A 813 -0.99 9.49 29.54
C SER A 813 -1.14 10.74 28.67
N PRO A 814 -2.24 10.90 27.93
CA PRO A 814 -2.43 12.08 27.08
C PRO A 814 -2.69 13.36 27.89
N GLU A 815 -2.10 14.47 27.49
CA GLU A 815 -2.34 15.80 28.08
C GLU A 815 -3.01 16.78 27.10
N GLY A 816 -3.01 16.47 25.80
CA GLY A 816 -3.68 17.26 24.78
C GLY A 816 -2.84 17.46 23.53
N PHE A 817 -3.45 18.14 22.57
CA PHE A 817 -2.86 18.45 21.27
C PHE A 817 -2.96 19.94 20.98
N GLU A 818 -1.93 20.53 20.38
CA GLU A 818 -1.86 21.95 20.03
C GLU A 818 -1.30 22.15 18.61
N SER A 819 -1.93 23.02 17.83
CA SER A 819 -1.34 23.62 16.64
C SER A 819 -0.81 25.01 16.98
N ARG A 820 0.48 25.26 16.76
CA ARG A 820 1.14 26.53 17.09
C ARG A 820 1.79 27.14 15.86
N LYS A 821 1.57 28.43 15.63
CA LYS A 821 2.23 29.17 14.54
C LYS A 821 3.52 29.83 15.03
N ILE A 822 4.63 29.61 14.33
CA ILE A 822 5.94 30.20 14.59
C ILE A 822 6.45 30.82 13.29
N GLY A 823 6.38 32.14 13.17
CA GLY A 823 6.56 32.81 11.88
C GLY A 823 5.48 32.36 10.90
N ASP A 824 5.89 31.85 9.73
CA ASP A 824 4.96 31.31 8.73
C ASP A 824 4.76 29.79 8.83
N VAL A 825 5.52 29.11 9.70
CA VAL A 825 5.42 27.66 9.90
C VAL A 825 4.37 27.35 10.96
N THR A 826 3.49 26.40 10.66
CA THR A 826 2.58 25.81 11.66
C THR A 826 3.15 24.48 12.13
N ILE A 827 3.44 24.39 13.43
CA ILE A 827 3.86 23.16 14.08
C ILE A 827 2.69 22.50 14.79
N GLN A 828 2.72 21.18 14.86
CA GLN A 828 1.79 20.33 15.59
C GLN A 828 2.51 19.72 16.79
N ILE A 829 1.86 19.72 17.95
CA ILE A 829 2.42 19.27 19.22
C ILE A 829 1.45 18.33 19.91
N ALA A 830 1.81 17.06 20.04
CA ALA A 830 1.10 16.08 20.85
C ALA A 830 1.78 15.95 22.22
N ARG A 831 1.04 16.13 23.31
CA ARG A 831 1.58 16.16 24.67
C ARG A 831 1.18 14.93 25.47
N PHE A 832 2.14 14.40 26.21
CA PHE A 832 1.97 13.26 27.08
C PHE A 832 2.69 13.44 28.41
N ARG A 833 2.13 12.87 29.47
CA ARG A 833 2.75 12.74 30.78
C ARG A 833 3.28 11.32 30.96
N ALA A 834 4.57 11.19 31.20
CA ALA A 834 5.20 9.92 31.59
C ALA A 834 5.86 10.04 32.96
N ALA A 835 6.12 8.89 33.61
CA ALA A 835 6.84 8.85 34.88
C ALA A 835 8.28 9.43 34.78
N SER A 836 8.87 9.39 33.59
CA SER A 836 10.19 9.94 33.28
C SER A 836 10.19 11.44 32.95
N GLY A 837 9.02 12.09 32.99
CA GLY A 837 8.82 13.50 32.67
C GLY A 837 7.85 13.73 31.50
N PRO A 838 7.54 14.99 31.17
CA PRO A 838 6.70 15.32 30.03
C PRO A 838 7.36 14.91 28.70
N ILE A 839 6.54 14.41 27.78
CA ILE A 839 6.94 14.04 26.43
C ILE A 839 6.08 14.83 25.45
N GLU A 840 6.73 15.53 24.54
CA GLU A 840 6.07 16.23 23.43
C GLU A 840 6.54 15.63 22.11
N ALA A 841 5.63 15.22 21.25
CA ALA A 841 5.95 14.86 19.87
C ALA A 841 5.60 16.03 18.95
N CYS A 842 6.57 16.47 18.16
CA CYS A 842 6.47 17.67 17.33
C CYS A 842 6.71 17.36 15.85
N TRP A 843 5.91 17.95 14.97
CA TRP A 843 6.10 17.89 13.51
C TRP A 843 5.52 19.13 12.82
N SER A 844 5.87 19.32 11.55
CA SER A 844 5.36 20.40 10.68
C SER A 844 5.46 19.99 9.22
N ALA A 845 4.68 20.63 8.33
CA ALA A 845 4.86 20.44 6.89
C ALA A 845 6.19 21.02 6.39
N ASP A 846 6.50 22.23 6.86
CA ASP A 846 7.74 22.94 6.57
C ASP A 846 8.84 22.64 7.59
N ASP A 847 10.08 22.88 7.19
CA ASP A 847 11.26 22.64 8.03
C ASP A 847 11.56 23.83 8.95
N LEU A 848 11.71 23.57 10.26
CA LEU A 848 12.02 24.57 11.27
C LEU A 848 13.07 24.06 12.27
N PRO A 849 14.18 24.79 12.53
CA PRO A 849 15.13 24.42 13.57
C PRO A 849 14.47 24.36 14.96
N LEU A 850 14.80 23.34 15.76
CA LEU A 850 14.19 23.16 17.09
C LEU A 850 14.43 24.36 18.01
N SER A 851 15.56 25.05 17.86
CA SER A 851 15.93 26.24 18.63
C SER A 851 15.00 27.45 18.42
N LYS A 852 14.13 27.42 17.40
CA LYS A 852 13.05 28.40 17.22
C LYS A 852 11.78 28.05 17.98
N VAL A 853 11.67 26.81 18.45
CA VAL A 853 10.48 26.28 19.14
C VAL A 853 10.71 26.20 20.65
N TYR A 854 11.86 25.67 21.07
CA TYR A 854 12.23 25.52 22.47
C TYR A 854 13.63 26.08 22.72
N PRO A 855 13.89 26.73 23.86
CA PRO A 855 15.24 27.04 24.28
C PRO A 855 15.96 25.76 24.73
N ALA A 856 17.29 25.69 24.52
CA ALA A 856 18.10 24.52 24.89
C ALA A 856 17.94 24.13 26.36
N SER A 857 17.79 25.11 27.25
CA SER A 857 17.60 24.91 28.69
C SER A 857 16.31 24.18 29.06
N ALA A 858 15.31 24.16 28.18
CA ALA A 858 14.05 23.47 28.40
C ALA A 858 14.09 21.99 27.97
N ILE A 859 15.12 21.57 27.23
CA ILE A 859 15.18 20.25 26.60
C ILE A 859 16.10 19.33 27.40
N ALA A 860 15.59 18.17 27.79
CA ALA A 860 16.39 17.10 28.38
C ALA A 860 16.93 16.14 27.31
N GLU A 861 16.11 15.80 26.31
CA GLU A 861 16.45 14.83 25.26
C GLU A 861 15.59 15.08 24.03
N VAL A 862 16.14 14.82 22.84
CA VAL A 862 15.40 14.82 21.57
C VAL A 862 15.69 13.52 20.83
N LYS A 863 14.65 12.89 20.29
CA LYS A 863 14.74 11.67 19.49
C LYS A 863 14.08 11.83 18.12
N ASP A 864 14.63 11.18 17.11
CA ASP A 864 14.06 11.10 15.77
C ASP A 864 12.83 10.16 15.70
N LEU A 865 12.23 10.06 14.52
CA LEU A 865 11.07 9.18 14.25
C LEU A 865 11.32 7.71 14.64
N MET A 866 12.57 7.24 14.54
CA MET A 866 12.97 5.87 14.84
C MET A 866 13.40 5.70 16.31
N GLY A 867 13.35 6.75 17.12
CA GLY A 867 13.69 6.73 18.54
C GLY A 867 15.18 6.87 18.85
N ASN A 868 16.00 7.27 17.87
CA ASN A 868 17.43 7.55 18.12
C ASN A 868 17.62 8.97 18.64
N VAL A 869 18.55 9.16 19.58
CA VAL A 869 18.90 10.49 20.12
C VAL A 869 19.52 11.36 19.03
N ILE A 870 19.04 12.60 18.90
CA ILE A 870 19.58 13.62 18.00
C ILE A 870 20.11 14.81 18.81
N PRO A 871 21.31 15.35 18.48
CA PRO A 871 21.83 16.54 19.14
C PRO A 871 20.88 17.73 18.96
N TYR A 872 20.63 18.49 20.03
CA TYR A 872 19.70 19.62 20.02
C TYR A 872 19.98 20.62 18.88
N GLU A 873 21.26 20.93 18.62
CA GLU A 873 21.66 21.87 17.55
C GLU A 873 21.39 21.34 16.12
N GLN A 874 21.22 20.03 15.97
CA GLN A 874 20.90 19.37 14.70
C GLN A 874 19.42 19.05 14.58
N ALA A 875 18.65 19.16 15.67
CA ALA A 875 17.24 18.79 15.70
C ALA A 875 16.39 19.82 14.93
N ARG A 876 15.47 19.29 14.13
CA ARG A 876 14.55 20.07 13.29
C ARG A 876 13.15 19.50 13.40
N VAL A 877 12.16 20.39 13.46
CA VAL A 877 10.75 20.05 13.34
C VAL A 877 10.45 20.02 11.84
N THR A 878 10.08 18.84 11.34
CA THR A 878 9.82 18.59 9.92
C THR A 878 8.59 17.71 9.78
N LYS A 879 8.30 17.21 8.57
CA LYS A 879 7.25 16.21 8.36
C LYS A 879 7.52 14.92 9.14
N PHE A 880 8.76 14.60 9.48
CA PHE A 880 9.10 13.48 10.34
C PHE A 880 8.97 13.90 11.82
N PRO A 881 8.07 13.27 12.61
CA PRO A 881 7.96 13.56 14.03
C PRO A 881 9.28 13.39 14.77
N ILE A 882 9.54 14.32 15.68
CA ILE A 882 10.56 14.19 16.71
C ILE A 882 9.90 14.09 18.08
N TYR A 883 10.52 13.37 19.00
CA TYR A 883 10.07 13.23 20.39
C TYR A 883 10.99 14.04 21.30
N ILE A 884 10.40 14.89 22.12
CA ILE A 884 11.11 15.82 23.00
C ILE A 884 10.74 15.46 24.43
N ARG A 885 11.74 15.25 25.28
CA ARG A 885 11.55 15.25 26.73
C ARG A 885 11.97 16.61 27.26
N THR A 886 11.06 17.31 27.91
CA THR A 886 11.38 18.61 28.52
C THR A 886 11.86 18.43 29.96
N GLN A 887 12.67 19.36 30.46
CA GLN A 887 12.99 19.37 31.89
C GLN A 887 11.73 19.67 32.71
N PRO A 888 11.58 19.10 33.92
CA PRO A 888 10.53 19.53 34.85
C PRO A 888 10.69 21.03 35.09
N ALA A 889 9.59 21.79 35.09
CA ALA A 889 9.64 23.17 35.56
C ALA A 889 10.18 23.18 37.00
N PRO A 890 11.16 24.06 37.33
CA PRO A 890 11.79 24.09 38.64
C PRO A 890 10.82 24.37 39.80
#